data_AF-A0A818RHC5-F1
#
_entry.id   AF-A0A818RHC5-F1
#
_cell.length_a   1.000
_cell.length_b   1.000
_cell.length_c   1.000
_cell.angle_alpha   90.00
_cell.angle_beta   90.00
_cell.angle_gamma   90.00
#
_symmetry.space_group_name_H-M   'P 1'
#
loop_
_entity.id
_entity.type
_entity.pdbx_description
1 polymer ?
#
loop_
_entity_poly.entity_id
_entity_poly.type
_entity_poly.pdbx_seq_one_letter_code
_entity_poly.pdbx_strand_id
1 'polypeptide(L)'
;MDHENIDEIQLKECLQLLIVAVSDTLNKLEYETKLANETKILENFQIQIKDLLNNHLSKLSLQCQNYLFDVLNKYNYNIKEKLFTNILTKNNLFSFVHNLRGRLFLIDASQAAWHGNESIVKKFIENYSTLKDKSGVYGTTLLYSAARNNHFNLVKYLIEIGKCSINIKNESYLEKNQITTFKATIGSTPLHAACYYGYLNIVKYLIEHGADYFIINNSSSSIQIFNMTTTNTIQLNSWYNANTKINFLFERAMNYRRKFLNINLDFINNEKIIFDLENFTFNNQQNTITGFIRWIPKIIINNNNKLTIVDNFQLSTNSDLILLTVSYLKQVQVNGNISIDDINQYELKYENGYYEEIFDLSNEQSTNKKDLKNFVQVIQGDIINNQSDVIVICTLSKYLVESICKACGKSMQKLFEMKIKENPKDPIFSITTDGKLPSKIIYFIRWEPNSDSNMLDQSIRQLVSTLIEKAINENYKSIAFPAIGCGEYGCSIKHIAEPFISQAQEQLNKFSIQILFVIQPDRIDIYDEFYKQLHSIEQSNSTSITIEKGKIMIEKGDIVKQNVDVIIGSSSSENLRQVLIKAGGDEVETTYYQTYLDNPNSLIISTPPGQLPCKRIFFIKWEPNKDPELLRQSVIDLIWNVIQNVISYNYVSVAFPALGCGEHACSINVVVETMIREIRKEIQNSKLSLLVKFIIQPNQQNVYDEFCKQLLSSDENFHASIDYQLPSTWQKNK
;
A
#
# COMPACT_ATOMS: atom_id res chain seq x y z
N MET A 1 32.95 19.70 15.85
CA MET A 1 32.89 18.92 17.10
C MET A 1 34.33 18.81 17.57
N ASP A 2 34.92 19.95 17.94
CA ASP A 2 36.39 20.07 17.93
C ASP A 2 37.00 20.02 19.34
N HIS A 3 36.24 19.50 20.30
CA HIS A 3 36.73 19.11 21.60
C HIS A 3 36.17 17.71 21.88
N GLU A 4 37.04 16.73 22.14
CA GLU A 4 36.61 15.45 22.71
C GLU A 4 35.80 15.76 23.96
N ASN A 5 34.52 15.45 23.90
CA ASN A 5 33.60 15.70 25.00
C ASN A 5 34.06 14.80 26.16
N ILE A 6 34.37 15.38 27.32
CA ILE A 6 34.80 14.65 28.53
C ILE A 6 33.86 13.48 28.84
N ASP A 7 32.58 13.65 28.52
CA ASP A 7 31.52 12.67 28.67
C ASP A 7 31.65 11.46 27.71
N GLU A 8 32.10 11.65 26.45
CA GLU A 8 32.39 10.54 25.54
C GLU A 8 33.63 9.75 25.98
N ILE A 9 34.64 10.42 26.53
CA ILE A 9 35.82 9.76 27.11
C ILE A 9 35.40 8.86 28.27
N GLN A 10 34.55 9.37 29.17
CA GLN A 10 34.02 8.60 30.30
C GLN A 10 33.13 7.44 29.83
N LEU A 11 32.35 7.61 28.76
CA LEU A 11 31.58 6.53 28.16
C LEU A 11 32.49 5.45 27.57
N LYS A 12 33.53 5.83 26.82
CA LYS A 12 34.53 4.91 26.26
C LYS A 12 35.23 4.13 27.38
N GLU A 13 35.62 4.79 28.46
CA GLU A 13 36.21 4.16 29.65
C GLU A 13 35.24 3.12 30.26
N CYS A 14 33.97 3.49 30.45
CA CYS A 14 32.94 2.60 30.98
C CYS A 14 32.74 1.35 30.09
N LEU A 15 32.62 1.54 28.77
CA LEU A 15 32.50 0.45 27.80
C LEU A 15 33.75 -0.46 27.81
N GLN A 16 34.94 0.12 27.92
CA GLN A 16 36.18 -0.64 28.01
C GLN A 16 36.23 -1.50 29.28
N LEU A 17 35.82 -0.96 30.42
CA LEU A 17 35.74 -1.71 31.68
C LEU A 17 34.71 -2.85 31.61
N LEU A 18 33.56 -2.62 30.96
CA LEU A 18 32.57 -3.67 30.71
C LEU A 18 33.12 -4.77 29.80
N ILE A 19 33.86 -4.41 28.74
CA ILE A 19 34.50 -5.37 27.84
C ILE A 19 35.50 -6.24 28.61
N VAL A 20 36.31 -5.64 29.48
CA VAL A 20 37.26 -6.37 30.33
C VAL A 20 36.52 -7.31 31.28
N ALA A 21 35.50 -6.83 31.99
CA ALA A 21 34.72 -7.65 32.92
C ALA A 21 34.06 -8.86 32.23
N VAL A 22 33.48 -8.68 31.04
CA VAL A 22 32.88 -9.78 30.27
C VAL A 22 33.96 -10.73 29.75
N SER A 23 35.09 -10.22 29.26
CA SER A 23 36.19 -11.04 28.74
C SER A 23 36.84 -11.90 29.83
N ASP A 24 37.08 -11.32 31.01
CA ASP A 24 37.62 -12.05 32.17
C ASP A 24 36.66 -13.14 32.65
N THR A 25 35.36 -12.85 32.61
CA THR A 25 34.31 -13.83 32.95
C THR A 25 34.28 -14.98 31.94
N LEU A 26 34.36 -14.67 30.64
CA LEU A 26 34.47 -15.68 29.58
C LEU A 26 35.70 -16.57 29.75
N ASN A 27 36.86 -15.99 30.06
CA ASN A 27 38.10 -16.74 30.31
C ASN A 27 37.93 -17.67 31.53
N LYS A 28 37.32 -17.18 32.63
CA LYS A 28 37.03 -18.03 33.81
C LYS A 28 36.09 -19.18 33.49
N LEU A 29 35.08 -18.96 32.64
CA LEU A 29 34.14 -19.99 32.16
C LEU A 29 34.74 -20.92 31.10
N GLU A 30 35.92 -20.62 30.54
CA GLU A 30 36.57 -21.47 29.55
C GLU A 30 37.27 -22.68 30.18
N TYR A 31 37.78 -22.52 31.39
CA TYR A 31 38.54 -23.56 32.11
C TYR A 31 37.74 -24.24 33.23
N GLU A 32 36.48 -23.86 33.45
CA GLU A 32 35.63 -24.43 34.52
C GLU A 32 34.75 -25.56 33.99
N THR A 33 34.76 -26.72 34.66
CA THR A 33 34.01 -27.92 34.23
C THR A 33 32.87 -28.29 35.17
N LYS A 34 32.71 -27.58 36.31
CA LYS A 34 31.66 -27.84 37.29
C LYS A 34 30.55 -26.78 37.21
N LEU A 35 29.32 -27.23 36.94
CA LEU A 35 28.14 -26.37 36.84
C LEU A 35 27.92 -25.45 38.06
N ALA A 36 28.16 -25.96 39.29
CA ALA A 36 28.03 -25.15 40.51
C ALA A 36 29.04 -23.98 40.59
N ASN A 37 30.22 -24.14 39.98
CA ASN A 37 31.23 -23.08 39.90
C ASN A 37 30.89 -22.07 38.79
N GLU A 38 30.31 -22.53 37.66
CA GLU A 38 29.81 -21.64 36.60
C GLU A 38 28.74 -20.67 37.11
N THR A 39 27.75 -21.17 37.87
CA THR A 39 26.71 -20.32 38.48
C THR A 39 27.34 -19.25 39.38
N LYS A 40 28.31 -19.63 40.21
CA LYS A 40 29.01 -18.70 41.11
C LYS A 40 29.85 -17.66 40.35
N ILE A 41 30.48 -18.05 39.23
CA ILE A 41 31.21 -17.11 38.36
C ILE A 41 30.25 -16.08 37.76
N LEU A 42 29.07 -16.52 37.32
CA LEU A 42 28.05 -15.63 36.75
C LEU A 42 27.40 -14.71 37.79
N GLU A 43 27.16 -15.19 39.01
CA GLU A 43 26.69 -14.35 40.13
C GLU A 43 27.70 -13.26 40.48
N ASN A 44 28.99 -13.62 40.58
CA ASN A 44 30.07 -12.65 40.81
C ASN A 44 30.17 -11.62 39.67
N PHE A 45 29.99 -12.06 38.42
CA PHE A 45 29.94 -11.17 37.28
C PHE A 45 28.78 -10.16 37.39
N GLN A 46 27.58 -10.58 37.80
CA GLN A 46 26.46 -9.65 38.00
C GLN A 46 26.78 -8.58 39.04
N ILE A 47 27.39 -8.97 40.16
CA ILE A 47 27.82 -8.02 41.21
C ILE A 47 28.86 -7.05 40.65
N GLN A 48 29.87 -7.55 39.92
CA GLN A 48 30.91 -6.74 39.30
C GLN A 48 30.34 -5.69 38.33
N ILE A 49 29.40 -6.08 37.46
CA ILE A 49 28.76 -5.14 36.52
C ILE A 49 27.91 -4.11 37.25
N LYS A 50 27.17 -4.53 38.28
CA LYS A 50 26.35 -3.62 39.10
C LYS A 50 27.20 -2.55 39.77
N ASP A 51 28.33 -2.93 40.37
CA ASP A 51 29.24 -1.99 41.04
C ASP A 51 29.92 -1.05 40.04
N LEU A 52 30.38 -1.57 38.90
CA LEU A 52 30.94 -0.78 37.80
C LEU A 52 29.93 0.27 37.32
N LEU A 53 28.70 -0.13 37.03
CA LEU A 53 27.66 0.79 36.56
C LEU A 53 27.30 1.83 37.63
N ASN A 54 27.22 1.46 38.91
CA ASN A 54 26.98 2.42 40.00
C ASN A 54 28.06 3.51 40.10
N ASN A 55 29.33 3.14 39.84
CA ASN A 55 30.47 4.06 39.97
C ASN A 55 30.64 4.99 38.75
N HIS A 56 30.12 4.60 37.59
CA HIS A 56 30.33 5.34 36.32
C HIS A 56 29.06 6.00 35.78
N LEU A 57 27.85 5.47 36.02
CA LEU A 57 26.60 6.02 35.45
C LEU A 57 26.35 7.48 35.89
N SER A 58 26.64 7.83 37.14
CA SER A 58 26.43 9.19 37.67
C SER A 58 27.33 10.24 37.02
N LYS A 59 28.40 9.82 36.33
CA LYS A 59 29.34 10.69 35.62
C LYS A 59 28.92 10.93 34.17
N LEU A 60 28.12 10.02 33.60
CA LEU A 60 27.68 10.07 32.21
C LEU A 60 26.47 10.99 32.03
N SER A 61 26.42 11.73 30.92
CA SER A 61 25.20 12.42 30.51
C SER A 61 24.06 11.46 30.20
N LEU A 62 22.85 11.98 30.12
CA LEU A 62 21.67 11.20 29.74
C LEU A 62 21.83 10.53 28.36
N GLN A 63 22.48 11.19 27.39
CA GLN A 63 22.73 10.63 26.07
C GLN A 63 23.69 9.43 26.14
N CYS A 64 24.79 9.56 26.87
CA CYS A 64 25.76 8.49 27.08
C CYS A 64 25.15 7.32 27.87
N GLN A 65 24.32 7.60 28.87
CA GLN A 65 23.56 6.58 29.60
C GLN A 65 22.60 5.82 28.68
N ASN A 66 21.83 6.53 27.84
CA ASN A 66 20.92 5.90 26.90
C ASN A 66 21.65 5.01 25.87
N TYR A 67 22.78 5.50 25.35
CA TYR A 67 23.63 4.71 24.45
C TYR A 67 24.11 3.42 25.13
N LEU A 68 24.56 3.53 26.39
CA LEU A 68 25.00 2.37 27.17
C LEU A 68 23.83 1.40 27.44
N PHE A 69 22.67 1.92 27.83
CA PHE A 69 21.49 1.13 28.13
C PHE A 69 20.89 0.43 26.90
N ASP A 70 20.97 1.00 25.68
CA ASP A 70 20.59 0.29 24.45
C ASP A 70 21.35 -1.04 24.31
N VAL A 71 22.65 -1.03 24.63
CA VAL A 71 23.47 -2.25 24.59
C VAL A 71 23.07 -3.21 25.70
N LEU A 72 22.95 -2.73 26.94
CA LEU A 72 22.66 -3.57 28.11
C LEU A 72 21.25 -4.18 28.04
N ASN A 73 20.24 -3.42 27.62
CA ASN A 73 18.86 -3.88 27.50
C ASN A 73 18.71 -5.00 26.47
N LYS A 74 19.52 -5.01 25.39
CA LYS A 74 19.56 -6.11 24.42
C LYS A 74 19.93 -7.45 25.06
N TYR A 75 20.63 -7.42 26.19
CA TYR A 75 20.99 -8.61 26.97
C TYR A 75 20.14 -8.77 28.24
N ASN A 76 18.96 -8.12 28.29
CA ASN A 76 17.98 -8.20 29.39
C ASN A 76 18.50 -7.64 30.72
N TYR A 77 19.31 -6.57 30.66
CA TYR A 77 19.64 -5.81 31.86
C TYR A 77 18.45 -4.95 32.30
N ASN A 78 17.94 -5.16 33.51
CA ASN A 78 16.92 -4.32 34.10
C ASN A 78 17.59 -3.12 34.79
N ILE A 79 17.39 -1.92 34.23
CA ILE A 79 17.98 -0.68 34.74
C ILE A 79 17.53 -0.36 36.18
N LYS A 80 16.26 -0.66 36.52
CA LYS A 80 15.71 -0.37 37.86
C LYS A 80 16.29 -1.31 38.91
N GLU A 81 16.35 -2.59 38.58
CA GLU A 81 16.85 -3.64 39.49
C GLU A 81 18.39 -3.70 39.51
N LYS A 82 19.03 -3.13 38.47
CA LYS A 82 20.48 -3.13 38.23
C LYS A 82 21.07 -4.54 38.12
N LEU A 83 20.35 -5.42 37.43
CA LEU A 83 20.64 -6.86 37.32
C LEU A 83 20.23 -7.35 35.92
N PHE A 84 20.84 -8.44 35.45
CA PHE A 84 20.37 -9.15 34.26
C PHE A 84 19.23 -10.10 34.64
N THR A 85 18.07 -9.99 33.99
CA THR A 85 16.87 -10.77 34.34
C THR A 85 16.85 -12.18 33.76
N ASN A 86 17.65 -12.42 32.71
CA ASN A 86 17.83 -13.74 32.10
C ASN A 86 19.14 -14.39 32.55
N ILE A 87 19.16 -15.73 32.53
CA ILE A 87 20.36 -16.52 32.81
C ILE A 87 21.40 -16.21 31.73
N LEU A 88 22.51 -15.59 32.12
CA LEU A 88 23.64 -15.32 31.22
C LEU A 88 24.34 -16.63 30.86
N THR A 89 24.35 -17.00 29.59
CA THR A 89 25.11 -18.16 29.10
C THR A 89 26.44 -17.73 28.49
N LYS A 90 27.40 -18.66 28.36
CA LYS A 90 28.67 -18.43 27.67
C LYS A 90 28.48 -17.85 26.25
N ASN A 91 27.49 -18.35 25.51
CA ASN A 91 27.15 -17.85 24.17
C ASN A 91 26.59 -16.43 24.20
N ASN A 92 25.75 -16.10 25.20
CA ASN A 92 25.27 -14.74 25.36
C ASN A 92 26.41 -13.77 25.71
N LEU A 93 27.36 -14.18 26.54
CA LEU A 93 28.53 -13.36 26.89
C LEU A 93 29.48 -13.12 25.70
N PHE A 94 29.71 -14.11 24.83
CA PHE A 94 30.48 -13.91 23.59
C PHE A 94 29.83 -12.88 22.64
N SER A 95 28.51 -13.00 22.43
CA SER A 95 27.76 -12.01 21.66
C SER A 95 27.81 -10.63 22.33
N PHE A 96 27.70 -10.60 23.66
CA PHE A 96 27.69 -9.37 24.45
C PHE A 96 29.00 -8.60 24.34
N VAL A 97 30.15 -9.28 24.51
CA VAL A 97 31.46 -8.62 24.37
C VAL A 97 31.71 -8.14 22.94
N HIS A 98 31.29 -8.90 21.93
CA HIS A 98 31.40 -8.47 20.53
C HIS A 98 30.58 -7.20 20.26
N ASN A 99 29.35 -7.13 20.79
CA ASN A 99 28.49 -5.96 20.66
C ASN A 99 29.04 -4.75 21.43
N LEU A 100 29.55 -4.94 22.66
CA LEU A 100 30.21 -3.89 23.42
C LEU A 100 31.42 -3.31 22.66
N ARG A 101 32.26 -4.16 22.08
CA ARG A 101 33.39 -3.72 21.24
C ARG A 101 32.88 -2.94 20.03
N GLY A 102 31.89 -3.46 19.32
CA GLY A 102 31.31 -2.76 18.17
C GLY A 102 30.72 -1.41 18.56
N ARG A 103 30.04 -1.30 19.70
CA ARG A 103 29.50 -0.03 20.22
C ARG A 103 30.60 0.94 20.65
N LEU A 104 31.73 0.45 21.18
CA LEU A 104 32.90 1.30 21.45
C LEU A 104 33.43 1.91 20.15
N PHE A 105 33.68 1.09 19.12
CA PHE A 105 34.20 1.57 17.83
C PHE A 105 33.19 2.41 17.03
N LEU A 106 31.88 2.23 17.25
CA LEU A 106 30.84 3.03 16.60
C LEU A 106 30.88 4.50 17.04
N ILE A 107 31.41 4.81 18.24
CA ILE A 107 31.61 6.19 18.69
C ILE A 107 32.59 6.89 17.74
N ASP A 108 33.76 6.28 17.52
CA ASP A 108 34.79 6.80 16.62
C ASP A 108 34.33 6.80 15.16
N ALA A 109 33.62 5.76 14.72
CA ALA A 109 33.07 5.68 13.37
C ALA A 109 32.03 6.77 13.10
N SER A 110 31.23 7.13 14.11
CA SER A 110 30.21 8.18 14.00
C SER A 110 30.85 9.57 13.90
N GLN A 111 31.91 9.84 14.67
CA GLN A 111 32.73 11.05 14.53
C GLN A 111 33.45 11.08 13.18
N ALA A 112 34.04 9.96 12.76
CA ALA A 112 34.66 9.83 11.45
C ALA A 112 33.68 10.09 10.30
N ALA A 113 32.46 9.57 10.37
CA ALA A 113 31.41 9.80 9.37
C ALA A 113 30.97 11.27 9.33
N TRP A 114 30.96 11.95 10.47
CA TRP A 114 30.69 13.39 10.55
C TRP A 114 31.78 14.23 9.88
N HIS A 115 33.05 13.84 10.03
CA HIS A 115 34.20 14.54 9.45
C HIS A 115 34.59 14.03 8.05
N GLY A 116 33.93 12.99 7.54
CA GLY A 116 34.19 12.42 6.21
C GLY A 116 35.42 11.51 6.15
N ASN A 117 35.92 11.03 7.28
CA ASN A 117 37.06 10.11 7.32
C ASN A 117 36.60 8.69 6.94
N GLU A 118 36.72 8.38 5.64
CA GLU A 118 36.31 7.10 5.08
C GLU A 118 37.06 5.90 5.68
N SER A 119 38.34 6.05 6.06
CA SER A 119 39.16 4.91 6.49
C SER A 119 38.64 4.25 7.77
N ILE A 120 38.26 5.07 8.76
CA ILE A 120 37.74 4.57 10.04
C ILE A 120 36.36 3.95 9.84
N VAL A 121 35.51 4.59 9.03
CA VAL A 121 34.15 4.10 8.74
C VAL A 121 34.20 2.78 7.98
N LYS A 122 35.06 2.66 6.96
CA LYS A 122 35.27 1.42 6.19
C LYS A 122 35.68 0.26 7.11
N LYS A 123 36.72 0.48 7.93
CA LYS A 123 37.22 -0.51 8.89
C LYS A 123 36.15 -0.92 9.91
N PHE A 124 35.31 0.02 10.35
CA PHE A 124 34.19 -0.30 11.25
C PHE A 124 33.17 -1.22 10.56
N ILE A 125 32.75 -0.89 9.35
CA ILE A 125 31.77 -1.67 8.58
C ILE A 125 32.28 -3.09 8.29
N GLU A 126 33.57 -3.23 7.97
CA GLU A 126 34.21 -4.53 7.74
C GLU A 126 34.19 -5.43 8.99
N ASN A 127 34.47 -4.86 10.17
CA ASN A 127 34.60 -5.63 11.41
C ASN A 127 33.28 -5.79 12.19
N TYR A 128 32.31 -4.89 11.99
CA TYR A 128 31.07 -4.81 12.76
C TYR A 128 29.85 -4.52 11.86
N SER A 129 29.75 -5.22 10.73
CA SER A 129 28.70 -5.03 9.71
C SER A 129 27.26 -5.11 10.26
N THR A 130 27.02 -5.90 11.31
CA THR A 130 25.70 -6.02 11.97
C THR A 130 25.27 -4.75 12.71
N LEU A 131 26.18 -3.80 12.93
CA LEU A 131 25.93 -2.54 13.65
C LEU A 131 25.95 -1.32 12.73
N LYS A 132 26.09 -1.49 11.40
CA LYS A 132 26.20 -0.41 10.41
C LYS A 132 25.06 0.62 10.44
N ASP A 133 23.89 0.18 10.87
CA ASP A 133 22.63 0.92 10.88
C ASP A 133 22.25 1.43 12.28
N LYS A 134 23.09 1.14 13.29
CA LYS A 134 22.87 1.61 14.65
C LYS A 134 23.31 3.06 14.80
N SER A 135 22.58 3.77 15.64
CA SER A 135 22.85 5.16 15.97
C SER A 135 24.07 5.29 16.88
N GLY A 136 24.88 6.34 16.68
CA GLY A 136 25.92 6.74 17.62
C GLY A 136 25.34 7.39 18.89
N VAL A 137 26.22 7.95 19.75
CA VAL A 137 25.84 8.57 21.04
C VAL A 137 24.76 9.65 20.89
N TYR A 138 24.82 10.41 19.79
CA TYR A 138 23.88 11.49 19.50
C TYR A 138 22.65 11.05 18.69
N GLY A 139 22.44 9.74 18.55
CA GLY A 139 21.24 9.19 17.90
C GLY A 139 21.26 9.23 16.37
N THR A 140 22.38 9.62 15.74
CA THR A 140 22.53 9.65 14.27
C THR A 140 23.25 8.42 13.74
N THR A 141 22.82 7.89 12.60
CA THR A 141 23.52 6.82 11.88
C THR A 141 24.74 7.36 11.10
N LEU A 142 25.62 6.46 10.68
CA LEU A 142 26.78 6.79 9.82
C LEU A 142 26.33 7.49 8.52
N LEU A 143 25.28 6.97 7.88
CA LEU A 143 24.73 7.52 6.64
C LEU A 143 24.10 8.90 6.85
N TYR A 144 23.39 9.10 7.97
CA TYR A 144 22.85 10.41 8.34
C TYR A 144 23.98 11.43 8.54
N SER A 145 25.03 11.08 9.30
CA SER A 145 26.17 11.96 9.57
C SER A 145 26.92 12.34 8.30
N ALA A 146 27.13 11.39 7.38
CA ALA A 146 27.76 11.63 6.09
C ALA A 146 26.90 12.54 5.19
N ALA A 147 25.59 12.28 5.11
CA ALA A 147 24.65 13.09 4.33
C ALA A 147 24.51 14.52 4.87
N ARG A 148 24.48 14.67 6.21
CA ARG A 148 24.39 15.96 6.91
C ARG A 148 25.62 16.86 6.74
N ASN A 149 26.79 16.31 6.46
CA ASN A 149 28.04 17.07 6.40
C ASN A 149 28.66 17.07 4.98
N ASN A 150 27.85 16.81 3.96
CA ASN A 150 28.25 16.85 2.55
C ASN A 150 29.36 15.86 2.15
N HIS A 151 29.47 14.72 2.83
CA HIS A 151 30.49 13.71 2.53
C HIS A 151 30.02 12.74 1.45
N PHE A 152 29.88 13.24 0.23
CA PHE A 152 29.27 12.51 -0.88
C PHE A 152 29.91 11.14 -1.17
N ASN A 153 31.24 11.07 -1.20
CA ASN A 153 31.95 9.80 -1.46
C ASN A 153 31.68 8.76 -0.36
N LEU A 154 31.61 9.21 0.90
CA LEU A 154 31.27 8.34 2.02
C LEU A 154 29.80 7.89 1.96
N VAL A 155 28.88 8.76 1.53
CA VAL A 155 27.48 8.39 1.26
C VAL A 155 27.40 7.28 0.21
N LYS A 156 28.14 7.41 -0.90
CA LYS A 156 28.21 6.35 -1.93
C LYS A 156 28.69 5.03 -1.35
N TYR A 157 29.81 5.07 -0.63
CA TYR A 157 30.39 3.88 -0.01
C TYR A 157 29.40 3.18 0.94
N LEU A 158 28.76 3.95 1.84
CA LEU A 158 27.82 3.40 2.83
C LEU A 158 26.61 2.72 2.17
N ILE A 159 26.15 3.21 1.02
CA ILE A 159 25.01 2.64 0.28
C ILE A 159 25.45 1.45 -0.58
N GLU A 160 26.45 1.63 -1.43
CA GLU A 160 26.83 0.65 -2.44
C GLU A 160 27.57 -0.55 -1.83
N ILE A 161 28.51 -0.30 -0.91
CA ILE A 161 29.39 -1.32 -0.33
C ILE A 161 28.95 -1.65 1.09
N GLY A 162 28.71 -0.64 1.93
CA GLY A 162 28.27 -0.83 3.31
C GLY A 162 26.87 -1.44 3.43
N LYS A 163 26.06 -1.33 2.38
CA LYS A 163 24.65 -1.77 2.34
C LYS A 163 23.85 -1.20 3.52
N CYS A 164 24.11 0.03 3.93
CA CYS A 164 23.37 0.70 4.99
C CYS A 164 21.93 0.97 4.54
N SER A 165 21.00 0.89 5.48
CA SER A 165 19.59 1.15 5.20
C SER A 165 19.35 2.66 5.01
N ILE A 166 18.85 3.04 3.83
CA ILE A 166 18.79 4.44 3.39
C ILE A 166 17.74 5.30 4.13
N ASN A 167 16.74 4.66 4.71
CA ASN A 167 15.55 5.29 5.29
C ASN A 167 15.52 5.30 6.82
N ILE A 168 16.62 4.94 7.49
CA ILE A 168 16.67 4.95 8.95
C ILE A 168 16.55 6.37 9.47
N LYS A 169 15.60 6.56 10.39
CA LYS A 169 15.40 7.79 11.12
C LYS A 169 16.47 7.94 12.21
N ASN A 170 16.98 9.14 12.39
CA ASN A 170 17.78 9.43 13.57
C ASN A 170 16.91 9.30 14.82
N GLU A 171 17.49 8.69 15.84
CA GLU A 171 17.00 8.76 17.20
C GLU A 171 17.49 10.09 17.76
N SER A 172 16.77 10.65 18.71
CA SER A 172 17.30 11.77 19.48
C SER A 172 16.98 11.48 20.92
N TYR A 173 18.03 11.41 21.72
CA TYR A 173 17.93 11.33 23.17
C TYR A 173 17.75 12.73 23.82
N LEU A 174 17.36 13.75 23.05
CA LEU A 174 17.25 15.12 23.54
C LEU A 174 15.90 15.37 24.23
N GLU A 175 15.97 15.86 25.47
CA GLU A 175 14.87 16.57 26.12
C GLU A 175 14.50 17.83 25.32
N LYS A 176 13.20 18.15 25.31
CA LYS A 176 12.58 19.29 24.61
C LYS A 176 13.20 20.68 24.87
N ASN A 177 14.12 20.84 25.82
CA ASN A 177 14.49 22.14 26.38
C ASN A 177 15.98 22.53 26.33
N GLN A 178 16.85 21.80 25.64
CA GLN A 178 18.22 22.28 25.40
C GLN A 178 18.37 22.79 23.97
N ILE A 179 18.46 24.12 23.85
CA ILE A 179 18.94 24.82 22.65
C ILE A 179 20.43 24.48 22.51
N THR A 180 20.72 23.31 21.96
CA THR A 180 22.06 23.02 21.45
C THR A 180 22.08 23.39 19.98
N THR A 181 23.24 23.80 19.50
CA THR A 181 23.55 24.13 18.10
C THR A 181 23.33 22.96 17.12
N PHE A 182 22.82 21.82 17.60
CA PHE A 182 22.48 20.62 16.85
C PHE A 182 20.99 20.59 16.48
N LYS A 183 20.61 21.31 15.41
CA LYS A 183 19.27 21.26 14.79
C LYS A 183 19.03 19.96 13.99
N ALA A 184 19.34 18.79 14.54
CA ALA A 184 18.87 17.53 13.96
C ALA A 184 17.47 17.24 14.51
N THR A 185 16.42 17.50 13.72
CA THR A 185 15.05 17.19 14.14
C THR A 185 14.90 15.68 14.35
N ILE A 186 14.30 15.29 15.48
CA ILE A 186 14.07 13.87 15.82
C ILE A 186 13.27 13.19 14.70
N GLY A 187 13.62 11.95 14.36
CA GLY A 187 12.89 11.19 13.34
C GLY A 187 13.26 11.54 11.90
N SER A 188 14.34 12.28 11.67
CA SER A 188 14.84 12.68 10.35
C SER A 188 15.69 11.58 9.70
N THR A 189 15.49 11.36 8.40
CA THR A 189 16.30 10.43 7.58
C THR A 189 17.55 11.13 7.01
N PRO A 190 18.51 10.39 6.43
CA PRO A 190 19.63 10.99 5.69
C PRO A 190 19.18 11.97 4.60
N LEU A 191 18.04 11.69 3.95
CA LEU A 191 17.46 12.58 2.94
C LEU A 191 16.98 13.91 3.55
N HIS A 192 16.33 13.87 4.72
CA HIS A 192 15.95 15.10 5.44
C HIS A 192 17.18 15.97 5.74
N ALA A 193 18.28 15.36 6.18
CA ALA A 193 19.51 16.09 6.44
C ALA A 193 20.09 16.72 5.16
N ALA A 194 20.20 15.95 4.08
CA ALA A 194 20.69 16.44 2.80
C ALA A 194 19.84 17.60 2.25
N CYS A 195 18.51 17.50 2.38
CA CYS A 195 17.57 18.56 1.97
C CYS A 195 17.68 19.80 2.86
N TYR A 196 17.71 19.65 4.19
CA TYR A 196 17.78 20.76 5.13
C TYR A 196 19.03 21.63 4.93
N TYR A 197 20.16 21.00 4.60
CA TYR A 197 21.43 21.68 4.37
C TYR A 197 21.71 22.02 2.90
N GLY A 198 20.79 21.68 1.97
CA GLY A 198 20.87 22.08 0.56
C GLY A 198 21.89 21.31 -0.28
N TYR A 199 22.25 20.08 0.08
CA TYR A 199 23.24 19.28 -0.65
C TYR A 199 22.61 18.51 -1.83
N LEU A 200 22.38 19.20 -2.93
CA LEU A 200 21.65 18.68 -4.10
C LEU A 200 22.25 17.37 -4.67
N ASN A 201 23.58 17.25 -4.70
CA ASN A 201 24.30 16.05 -5.14
C ASN A 201 23.94 14.82 -4.30
N ILE A 202 23.86 14.97 -2.97
CA ILE A 202 23.48 13.90 -2.05
C ILE A 202 21.98 13.62 -2.15
N VAL A 203 21.14 14.66 -2.27
CA VAL A 203 19.68 14.50 -2.43
C VAL A 203 19.35 13.64 -3.66
N LYS A 204 19.91 13.99 -4.83
CA LYS A 204 19.71 13.22 -6.07
C LYS A 204 20.13 11.76 -5.89
N TYR A 205 21.33 11.57 -5.35
CA TYR A 205 21.90 10.25 -5.16
C TYR A 205 21.10 9.39 -4.17
N LEU A 206 20.63 9.96 -3.07
CA LEU A 206 19.80 9.24 -2.10
C LEU A 206 18.47 8.80 -2.73
N ILE A 207 17.81 9.67 -3.51
CA ILE A 207 16.56 9.36 -4.21
C ILE A 207 16.76 8.25 -5.25
N GLU A 208 17.83 8.34 -6.05
CA GLU A 208 18.20 7.31 -7.04
C GLU A 208 18.40 5.93 -6.40
N HIS A 209 18.76 5.88 -5.12
CA HIS A 209 19.01 4.65 -4.36
C HIS A 209 17.86 4.28 -3.40
N GLY A 210 16.64 4.80 -3.63
CA GLY A 210 15.43 4.37 -2.94
C GLY A 210 15.15 5.08 -1.61
N ALA A 211 15.69 6.28 -1.41
CA ALA A 211 15.29 7.11 -0.27
C ALA A 211 13.82 7.52 -0.38
N ASP A 212 13.03 7.18 0.64
CA ASP A 212 11.61 7.49 0.72
C ASP A 212 11.43 8.92 1.24
N TYR A 213 10.98 9.79 0.34
CA TYR A 213 10.71 11.21 0.61
C TYR A 213 9.34 11.45 1.26
N PHE A 214 8.49 10.43 1.41
CA PHE A 214 7.21 10.51 2.15
C PHE A 214 7.39 10.32 3.66
N ILE A 215 8.56 9.85 4.09
CA ILE A 215 8.85 9.71 5.52
C ILE A 215 8.78 11.09 6.18
N ILE A 216 7.93 11.21 7.21
CA ILE A 216 7.84 12.40 8.04
C ILE A 216 8.75 12.28 9.27
N ASN A 217 9.39 13.38 9.65
CA ASN A 217 10.08 13.50 10.93
C ASN A 217 9.11 13.93 12.06
N ASN A 218 9.60 14.02 13.29
CA ASN A 218 8.76 14.32 14.45
C ASN A 218 8.35 15.80 14.55
N SER A 219 8.83 16.70 13.69
CA SER A 219 8.24 18.04 13.52
C SER A 219 7.05 18.02 12.55
N SER A 220 6.53 16.82 12.23
CA SER A 220 5.48 16.60 11.22
C SER A 220 5.83 17.21 9.87
N SER A 221 7.12 17.44 9.62
CA SER A 221 7.61 17.92 8.35
C SER A 221 7.77 16.70 7.47
N SER A 222 6.94 16.57 6.44
CA SER A 222 7.41 15.93 5.22
C SER A 222 8.61 16.72 4.71
N ILE A 223 9.51 16.10 3.95
CA ILE A 223 10.56 16.83 3.22
C ILE A 223 9.84 17.77 2.25
N GLN A 224 9.55 18.99 2.71
CA GLN A 224 9.19 20.08 1.84
C GLN A 224 10.48 20.42 1.11
N ILE A 225 10.51 20.22 -0.22
CA ILE A 225 11.61 20.66 -1.09
C ILE A 225 11.57 22.21 -1.20
N PHE A 226 11.45 22.90 -0.07
CA PHE A 226 11.30 24.35 0.04
C PHE A 226 12.11 24.86 1.23
N ASN A 227 13.44 24.87 1.08
CA ASN A 227 14.26 25.98 1.56
C ASN A 227 15.70 25.92 1.01
N MET A 228 15.88 25.96 -0.31
CA MET A 228 17.15 26.43 -0.89
C MET A 228 16.98 27.90 -1.26
N THR A 229 17.06 28.80 -0.27
CA THR A 229 17.07 30.24 -0.52
C THR A 229 18.32 30.89 0.07
N THR A 230 19.14 31.45 -0.82
CA THR A 230 19.58 32.83 -0.63
C THR A 230 19.25 33.74 -1.82
N THR A 231 18.51 33.26 -2.83
CA THR A 231 18.02 34.13 -3.91
C THR A 231 16.59 33.78 -4.28
N ASN A 232 15.71 34.79 -4.25
CA ASN A 232 14.26 34.78 -4.41
C ASN A 232 13.74 34.36 -5.80
N THR A 233 14.40 33.43 -6.48
CA THR A 233 13.88 32.75 -7.67
C THR A 233 14.44 31.33 -7.68
N ILE A 234 13.55 30.32 -7.62
CA ILE A 234 13.94 28.95 -7.93
C ILE A 234 14.00 28.86 -9.45
N GLN A 235 15.16 29.14 -10.05
CA GLN A 235 15.43 28.70 -11.41
C GLN A 235 15.74 27.21 -11.38
N LEU A 236 14.78 26.38 -11.78
CA LEU A 236 14.99 24.97 -12.03
C LEU A 236 15.87 24.80 -13.29
N ASN A 237 17.19 24.96 -13.13
CA ASN A 237 18.17 24.73 -14.19
C ASN A 237 18.60 23.26 -14.31
N SER A 238 17.96 22.35 -13.57
CA SER A 238 18.23 20.91 -13.65
C SER A 238 16.96 20.11 -13.88
N TRP A 239 17.09 19.15 -14.78
CA TRP A 239 16.01 18.39 -15.42
C TRP A 239 15.07 17.76 -14.40
N TYR A 240 13.80 18.15 -14.47
CA TYR A 240 12.73 17.43 -13.81
C TYR A 240 12.25 16.35 -14.80
N ASN A 241 12.49 15.08 -14.47
CA ASN A 241 11.87 14.00 -15.22
C ASN A 241 10.39 13.99 -14.82
N ALA A 242 9.55 14.54 -15.68
CA ALA A 242 8.11 14.49 -15.48
C ALA A 242 7.69 13.02 -15.31
N ASN A 243 6.95 12.73 -14.25
CA ASN A 243 6.38 11.40 -14.07
C ASN A 243 5.42 11.09 -15.24
N THR A 244 5.08 9.82 -15.44
CA THR A 244 4.22 9.35 -16.53
C THR A 244 2.92 10.13 -16.66
N LYS A 245 2.30 10.51 -15.53
CA LYS A 245 1.09 11.36 -15.51
C LYS A 245 1.35 12.76 -16.07
N ILE A 246 2.44 13.41 -15.67
CA ILE A 246 2.80 14.75 -16.15
C ILE A 246 3.19 14.70 -17.63
N ASN A 247 4.00 13.71 -18.06
CA ASN A 247 4.35 13.51 -19.47
C ASN A 247 3.11 13.33 -20.36
N PHE A 248 2.18 12.48 -19.93
CA PHE A 248 0.90 12.30 -20.62
C PHE A 248 0.10 13.59 -20.74
N LEU A 249 0.07 14.42 -19.68
CA LEU A 249 -0.61 15.72 -19.71
C LEU A 249 0.04 16.71 -20.70
N PHE A 250 1.38 16.72 -20.78
CA PHE A 250 2.12 17.52 -21.76
C PHE A 250 1.87 17.06 -23.20
N GLU A 251 1.97 15.75 -23.46
CA GLU A 251 1.67 15.19 -24.79
C GLU A 251 0.24 15.47 -25.22
N ARG A 252 -0.73 15.31 -24.32
CA ARG A 252 -2.13 15.63 -24.56
C ARG A 252 -2.33 17.12 -24.84
N ALA A 253 -1.72 18.01 -24.04
CA ALA A 253 -1.83 19.45 -24.24
C ALA A 253 -1.25 19.92 -25.58
N MET A 254 -0.11 19.35 -26.00
CA MET A 254 0.52 19.63 -27.29
C MET A 254 -0.30 19.08 -28.47
N ASN A 255 -0.83 17.85 -28.36
CA ASN A 255 -1.71 17.26 -29.37
C ASN A 255 -2.99 18.08 -29.59
N TYR A 256 -3.50 18.73 -28.55
CA TYR A 256 -4.64 19.64 -28.62
C TYR A 256 -4.26 21.12 -28.81
N ARG A 257 -3.00 21.42 -29.15
CA ARG A 257 -2.46 22.78 -29.39
C ARG A 257 -2.82 23.80 -28.30
N ARG A 258 -2.76 23.39 -27.03
CA ARG A 258 -3.01 24.29 -25.90
C ARG A 258 -1.82 25.22 -25.72
N LYS A 259 -2.09 26.51 -25.54
CA LYS A 259 -1.07 27.53 -25.21
C LYS A 259 -0.66 27.47 -23.75
N PHE A 260 -1.59 27.16 -22.86
CA PHE A 260 -1.35 27.07 -21.43
C PHE A 260 -1.82 25.73 -20.87
N LEU A 261 -1.07 25.19 -19.92
CA LEU A 261 -1.37 23.95 -19.22
C LEU A 261 -1.24 24.17 -17.72
N ASN A 262 -2.34 23.99 -17.00
CA ASN A 262 -2.34 24.10 -15.53
C ASN A 262 -2.16 22.71 -14.93
N ILE A 263 -1.07 22.51 -14.19
CA ILE A 263 -0.81 21.25 -13.51
C ILE A 263 -0.62 21.53 -12.03
N ASN A 264 -1.28 20.74 -11.19
CA ASN A 264 -0.91 20.63 -9.79
C ASN A 264 0.25 19.66 -9.71
N LEU A 265 1.41 20.16 -9.32
CA LEU A 265 2.55 19.31 -9.01
C LEU A 265 2.40 18.86 -7.56
N ASP A 266 2.33 17.55 -7.35
CA ASP A 266 2.03 16.94 -6.04
C ASP A 266 3.01 17.36 -4.92
N PHE A 267 4.18 17.89 -5.29
CA PHE A 267 5.25 18.35 -4.40
C PHE A 267 5.33 19.88 -4.24
N ILE A 268 4.44 20.65 -4.89
CA ILE A 268 4.35 22.11 -4.79
C ILE A 268 3.00 22.46 -4.16
N ASN A 269 2.92 22.42 -2.83
CA ASN A 269 1.84 22.92 -1.94
C ASN A 269 0.46 23.21 -2.58
N ASN A 270 -0.11 22.24 -3.31
CA ASN A 270 -1.38 22.40 -4.05
C ASN A 270 -1.50 23.68 -4.91
N GLU A 271 -0.38 24.33 -5.23
CA GLU A 271 -0.40 25.53 -6.07
C GLU A 271 -0.40 25.11 -7.53
N LYS A 272 -1.33 25.68 -8.29
CA LYS A 272 -1.39 25.47 -9.73
C LYS A 272 -0.16 26.10 -10.38
N ILE A 273 0.63 25.26 -11.05
CA ILE A 273 1.67 25.73 -11.95
C ILE A 273 1.05 25.88 -13.33
N ILE A 274 1.17 27.07 -13.88
CA ILE A 274 0.77 27.45 -15.23
C ILE A 274 1.99 27.28 -16.12
N PHE A 275 1.95 26.28 -16.99
CA PHE A 275 2.93 26.08 -18.04
C PHE A 275 2.48 26.83 -19.29
N ASP A 276 3.30 27.75 -19.77
CA ASP A 276 3.19 28.36 -21.09
C ASP A 276 3.94 27.48 -22.09
N LEU A 277 3.17 26.78 -22.93
CA LEU A 277 3.68 25.83 -23.91
C LEU A 277 4.15 26.52 -25.20
N GLU A 278 3.85 27.81 -25.39
CA GLU A 278 4.34 28.60 -26.52
C GLU A 278 5.76 29.09 -26.24
N ASN A 279 5.99 29.59 -25.03
CA ASN A 279 7.29 30.10 -24.61
C ASN A 279 8.15 29.08 -23.85
N PHE A 280 7.62 27.86 -23.64
CA PHE A 280 8.23 26.81 -22.82
C PHE A 280 8.64 27.32 -21.44
N THR A 281 7.80 28.13 -20.81
CA THR A 281 8.01 28.63 -19.45
C THR A 281 6.95 28.09 -18.51
N PHE A 282 7.19 28.21 -17.22
CA PHE A 282 6.14 27.99 -16.23
C PHE A 282 6.24 28.99 -15.10
N ASN A 283 5.10 29.27 -14.50
CA ASN A 283 5.01 30.02 -13.27
C ASN A 283 3.90 29.49 -12.36
N ASN A 284 3.99 29.77 -11.06
CA ASN A 284 2.82 29.68 -10.20
C ASN A 284 2.07 31.03 -10.16
N GLN A 285 0.84 31.02 -9.63
CA GLN A 285 -0.02 32.21 -9.59
C GLN A 285 0.61 33.43 -8.88
N GLN A 286 1.54 33.20 -7.94
CA GLN A 286 2.23 34.27 -7.21
C GLN A 286 3.58 34.68 -7.84
N ASN A 287 3.96 34.08 -8.97
CA ASN A 287 5.27 34.24 -9.63
C ASN A 287 6.49 33.98 -8.71
N THR A 288 6.30 33.25 -7.62
CA THR A 288 7.39 32.85 -6.70
C THR A 288 8.14 31.63 -7.23
N ILE A 289 7.50 30.85 -8.10
CA ILE A 289 8.08 29.72 -8.82
C ILE A 289 8.03 30.07 -10.30
N THR A 290 9.18 30.21 -10.95
CA THR A 290 9.26 30.48 -12.39
C THR A 290 10.40 29.68 -13.02
N GLY A 291 10.23 29.23 -14.25
CA GLY A 291 11.29 28.47 -14.92
C GLY A 291 11.00 28.20 -16.37
N PHE A 292 11.91 27.42 -16.99
CA PHE A 292 11.80 26.97 -18.37
C PHE A 292 11.62 25.46 -18.41
N ILE A 293 10.80 24.99 -19.34
CA ILE A 293 10.59 23.58 -19.64
C ILE A 293 11.54 23.24 -20.78
N ARG A 294 12.38 22.22 -20.58
CA ARG A 294 13.08 21.58 -21.70
C ARG A 294 12.41 20.24 -21.97
N TRP A 295 11.54 20.21 -22.98
CA TRP A 295 10.91 18.99 -23.47
C TRP A 295 11.69 18.49 -24.69
N ILE A 296 12.21 17.26 -24.65
CA ILE A 296 12.89 16.64 -25.78
C ILE A 296 11.92 15.62 -26.40
N PRO A 297 11.23 15.93 -27.50
CA PRO A 297 10.61 14.89 -28.30
C PRO A 297 11.73 14.01 -28.86
N LYS A 298 11.60 12.67 -28.80
CA LYS A 298 12.54 11.78 -29.48
C LYS A 298 12.50 12.09 -30.98
N ILE A 299 13.63 12.49 -31.56
CA ILE A 299 13.76 12.76 -33.00
C ILE A 299 14.54 11.62 -33.63
N ILE A 300 14.12 11.19 -34.81
CA ILE A 300 14.89 10.27 -35.63
C ILE A 300 15.47 11.01 -36.85
N ILE A 301 16.74 10.75 -37.17
CA ILE A 301 17.27 11.00 -38.50
C ILE A 301 16.87 9.86 -39.44
N ASN A 302 16.28 10.19 -40.58
CA ASN A 302 16.11 9.27 -41.70
C ASN A 302 17.29 9.40 -42.67
N ASN A 303 18.30 8.54 -42.54
CA ASN A 303 19.36 8.40 -43.52
C ASN A 303 19.19 7.08 -44.27
N ASN A 304 18.74 7.14 -45.53
CA ASN A 304 18.58 5.96 -46.40
C ASN A 304 17.77 4.82 -45.73
N ASN A 305 16.59 5.13 -45.18
CA ASN A 305 15.71 4.19 -44.46
C ASN A 305 16.28 3.59 -43.17
N LYS A 306 17.37 4.14 -42.64
CA LYS A 306 17.90 3.77 -41.33
C LYS A 306 17.52 4.83 -40.30
N LEU A 307 16.66 4.44 -39.36
CA LEU A 307 16.19 5.30 -38.28
C LEU A 307 17.24 5.32 -37.15
N THR A 308 17.75 6.51 -36.81
CA THR A 308 18.71 6.68 -35.70
C THR A 308 18.14 7.65 -34.67
N ILE A 309 17.96 7.19 -33.41
CA ILE A 309 17.48 8.03 -32.29
C ILE A 309 18.58 9.04 -31.93
N VAL A 310 18.22 10.32 -31.88
CA VAL A 310 19.15 11.38 -31.52
C VAL A 310 18.70 12.05 -30.23
N ASP A 311 19.49 11.92 -29.18
CA ASP A 311 19.41 12.77 -28.00
C ASP A 311 20.49 13.86 -28.09
N ASN A 312 20.12 15.10 -27.79
CA ASN A 312 21.01 16.27 -27.56
C ASN A 312 21.57 17.10 -28.74
N PHE A 313 20.95 17.12 -29.93
CA PHE A 313 21.18 18.13 -30.98
C PHE A 313 22.67 18.51 -31.26
N GLN A 314 23.52 17.54 -31.62
CA GLN A 314 24.69 17.81 -32.46
C GLN A 314 24.51 17.08 -33.78
N LEU A 315 24.01 17.79 -34.79
CA LEU A 315 23.77 17.23 -36.12
C LEU A 315 24.66 17.93 -37.13
N SER A 316 25.46 17.15 -37.85
CA SER A 316 26.13 17.60 -39.06
C SER A 316 25.06 17.92 -40.11
N THR A 317 25.14 19.11 -40.69
CA THR A 317 24.16 19.67 -41.63
C THR A 317 23.85 18.73 -42.80
N ASN A 318 22.55 18.60 -43.13
CA ASN A 318 21.89 17.77 -44.17
C ASN A 318 21.37 16.39 -43.75
N SER A 319 20.77 16.27 -42.56
CA SER A 319 20.03 15.06 -42.17
C SER A 319 18.51 15.34 -42.13
N ASP A 320 17.69 14.49 -42.77
CA ASP A 320 16.22 14.60 -42.72
C ASP A 320 15.70 14.17 -41.33
N LEU A 321 15.23 15.14 -40.55
CA LEU A 321 14.75 14.93 -39.19
C LEU A 321 13.25 14.69 -39.16
N ILE A 322 12.83 13.66 -38.42
CA ILE A 322 11.43 13.27 -38.30
C ILE A 322 11.07 13.04 -36.84
N LEU A 323 9.92 13.57 -36.41
CA LEU A 323 9.41 13.41 -35.05
C LEU A 323 8.94 11.96 -34.83
N LEU A 324 9.45 11.30 -33.80
CA LEU A 324 9.00 9.96 -33.43
C LEU A 324 7.59 10.04 -32.81
N THR A 325 6.57 9.89 -33.65
CA THR A 325 5.17 9.78 -33.21
C THR A 325 4.63 8.39 -33.48
N VAL A 326 3.69 7.93 -32.65
CA VAL A 326 2.99 6.64 -32.86
C VAL A 326 2.36 6.57 -34.25
N SER A 327 1.85 7.71 -34.75
CA SER A 327 1.29 7.84 -36.09
C SER A 327 2.32 7.66 -37.21
N TYR A 328 3.55 8.14 -37.01
CA TYR A 328 4.64 7.98 -37.99
C TYR A 328 5.17 6.54 -38.01
N LEU A 329 5.31 5.90 -36.84
CA LEU A 329 5.73 4.49 -36.73
C LEU A 329 4.75 3.52 -37.40
N LYS A 330 3.45 3.83 -37.37
CA LYS A 330 2.42 3.06 -38.09
C LYS A 330 2.49 3.20 -39.62
N GLN A 331 3.14 4.24 -40.13
CA GLN A 331 3.22 4.54 -41.57
C GLN A 331 4.51 4.03 -42.22
N VAL A 332 5.59 3.82 -41.45
CA VAL A 332 6.87 3.35 -41.97
C VAL A 332 6.93 1.83 -41.88
N GLN A 333 6.79 1.13 -43.03
CA GLN A 333 7.13 -0.29 -43.12
C GLN A 333 8.66 -0.45 -43.05
N VAL A 334 9.20 -0.70 -41.86
CA VAL A 334 10.65 -0.87 -41.66
C VAL A 334 11.09 -2.25 -42.15
N ASN A 335 11.58 -2.32 -43.39
CA ASN A 335 12.45 -3.41 -43.83
C ASN A 335 13.86 -3.16 -43.26
N GLY A 336 14.18 -3.76 -42.11
CA GLY A 336 15.56 -4.03 -41.69
C GLY A 336 16.08 -3.28 -40.46
N ASN A 337 16.54 -4.09 -39.48
CA ASN A 337 17.50 -3.82 -38.40
C ASN A 337 17.17 -2.76 -37.32
N ILE A 338 15.90 -2.52 -37.05
CA ILE A 338 15.47 -2.24 -35.67
C ILE A 338 14.52 -3.38 -35.33
N SER A 339 14.92 -4.26 -34.43
CA SER A 339 13.98 -5.27 -33.97
C SER A 339 12.88 -4.53 -33.21
N ILE A 340 11.63 -4.85 -33.53
CA ILE A 340 10.48 -4.44 -32.72
C ILE A 340 10.69 -4.81 -31.25
N ASP A 341 11.54 -5.82 -30.97
CA ASP A 341 11.94 -6.24 -29.63
C ASP A 341 12.81 -5.21 -28.87
N ASP A 342 13.61 -4.38 -29.55
CA ASP A 342 14.40 -3.32 -28.89
C ASP A 342 13.55 -2.10 -28.50
N ILE A 343 12.46 -1.86 -29.22
CA ILE A 343 11.43 -0.86 -28.87
C ILE A 343 10.51 -1.43 -27.80
N ASN A 344 10.10 -2.69 -27.97
CA ASN A 344 9.31 -3.42 -26.99
C ASN A 344 10.09 -3.65 -25.69
N GLN A 345 11.41 -3.68 -25.60
CA GLN A 345 12.06 -3.82 -24.28
C GLN A 345 11.85 -2.60 -23.35
N TYR A 346 11.49 -1.44 -23.91
CA TYR A 346 11.07 -0.28 -23.11
C TYR A 346 9.56 -0.24 -22.85
N GLU A 347 8.72 -0.78 -23.75
CA GLU A 347 7.27 -0.96 -23.49
C GLU A 347 6.98 -2.21 -22.61
N LEU A 348 7.65 -3.35 -22.80
CA LEU A 348 7.53 -4.63 -22.06
C LEU A 348 8.03 -4.59 -20.61
N LYS A 349 8.82 -3.59 -20.20
CA LYS A 349 9.13 -3.37 -18.77
C LYS A 349 8.06 -2.57 -18.04
N TYR A 350 7.14 -1.95 -18.77
CA TYR A 350 5.98 -1.25 -18.22
C TYR A 350 4.65 -1.92 -18.56
N GLU A 351 4.62 -2.88 -19.49
CA GLU A 351 3.44 -3.72 -19.79
C GLU A 351 3.38 -5.03 -18.96
N ASN A 352 4.47 -5.49 -18.33
CA ASN A 352 4.47 -6.72 -17.52
C ASN A 352 4.15 -6.50 -16.03
N GLY A 353 3.43 -5.43 -15.72
CA GLY A 353 3.00 -5.10 -14.36
C GLY A 353 1.51 -4.78 -14.24
N TYR A 354 0.68 -5.09 -15.23
CA TYR A 354 -0.79 -5.22 -15.19
C TYR A 354 -1.20 -5.60 -16.62
N TYR A 355 -1.56 -6.86 -16.87
CA TYR A 355 -2.17 -7.24 -18.15
C TYR A 355 -3.61 -6.69 -18.19
N GLU A 356 -3.89 -5.79 -19.13
CA GLU A 356 -5.09 -5.93 -19.96
C GLU A 356 -4.87 -7.17 -20.86
N GLU A 357 -5.83 -8.08 -20.87
CA GLU A 357 -6.02 -8.97 -22.02
C GLU A 357 -6.33 -8.09 -23.24
N ILE A 358 -5.40 -7.97 -24.20
CA ILE A 358 -5.72 -7.40 -25.50
C ILE A 358 -6.51 -8.44 -26.29
N PHE A 359 -7.78 -8.13 -26.52
CA PHE A 359 -8.55 -8.63 -27.64
C PHE A 359 -7.86 -8.22 -28.96
N ASP A 360 -7.43 -9.23 -29.72
CA ASP A 360 -6.97 -9.11 -31.10
C ASP A 360 -8.13 -8.64 -32.00
N LEU A 361 -8.08 -7.39 -32.46
CA LEU A 361 -8.95 -6.85 -33.51
C LEU A 361 -8.25 -6.97 -34.87
N SER A 362 -7.99 -8.20 -35.34
CA SER A 362 -7.65 -8.43 -36.75
C SER A 362 -7.94 -9.84 -37.28
N ASN A 363 -9.01 -10.50 -36.84
CA ASN A 363 -9.60 -11.62 -37.57
C ASN A 363 -11.13 -11.64 -37.42
N GLU A 364 -11.85 -10.94 -38.31
CA GLU A 364 -13.21 -11.37 -38.65
C GLU A 364 -13.11 -12.68 -39.45
N GLN A 365 -13.59 -13.79 -38.89
CA GLN A 365 -14.73 -14.51 -39.46
C GLN A 365 -15.14 -15.74 -38.65
N SER A 366 -16.45 -15.78 -38.39
CA SER A 366 -17.32 -16.94 -38.17
C SER A 366 -17.62 -17.39 -36.73
N THR A 367 -18.93 -17.37 -36.44
CA THR A 367 -19.68 -18.02 -35.34
C THR A 367 -19.64 -17.28 -34.00
N ASN A 368 -20.72 -16.76 -33.40
CA ASN A 368 -22.16 -16.80 -33.62
C ASN A 368 -22.79 -15.52 -33.06
N LYS A 369 -23.71 -14.91 -33.82
CA LYS A 369 -24.63 -13.86 -33.34
C LYS A 369 -25.38 -14.33 -32.08
N LYS A 370 -25.31 -13.58 -30.97
CA LYS A 370 -26.36 -13.49 -29.91
C LYS A 370 -26.19 -12.21 -29.06
N ASP A 371 -27.06 -11.23 -29.35
CA ASP A 371 -27.65 -10.15 -28.53
C ASP A 371 -26.81 -9.03 -27.87
N LEU A 372 -26.54 -7.97 -28.66
CA LEU A 372 -26.01 -6.64 -28.29
C LEU A 372 -27.08 -5.67 -27.72
N LYS A 373 -27.78 -6.01 -26.64
CA LYS A 373 -28.75 -5.09 -26.01
C LYS A 373 -28.66 -5.18 -24.48
N ASN A 374 -28.28 -4.08 -23.82
CA ASN A 374 -28.26 -3.78 -22.37
C ASN A 374 -26.85 -3.73 -21.74
N PHE A 375 -26.28 -2.52 -21.61
CA PHE A 375 -25.10 -2.29 -20.78
C PHE A 375 -25.09 -0.87 -20.18
N VAL A 376 -24.49 -0.72 -19.00
CA VAL A 376 -24.10 0.58 -18.40
C VAL A 376 -22.68 0.90 -18.87
N GLN A 377 -22.42 2.13 -19.29
CA GLN A 377 -21.08 2.59 -19.67
C GLN A 377 -20.70 3.87 -18.92
N VAL A 378 -19.43 3.98 -18.54
CA VAL A 378 -18.84 5.22 -18.03
C VAL A 378 -17.85 5.74 -19.06
N ILE A 379 -18.06 6.94 -19.59
CA ILE A 379 -17.23 7.53 -20.64
C ILE A 379 -16.75 8.94 -20.25
N GLN A 380 -15.58 9.32 -20.74
CA GLN A 380 -15.11 10.71 -20.68
C GLN A 380 -15.65 11.49 -21.87
N GLY A 381 -16.25 12.66 -21.64
CA GLY A 381 -16.78 13.50 -22.70
C GLY A 381 -17.59 14.69 -22.22
N ASP A 382 -18.02 15.50 -23.18
CA ASP A 382 -18.99 16.56 -22.94
C ASP A 382 -20.40 15.99 -23.20
N ILE A 383 -21.26 16.06 -22.18
CA ILE A 383 -22.64 15.55 -22.25
C ILE A 383 -23.46 16.23 -23.35
N ILE A 384 -23.13 17.47 -23.73
CA ILE A 384 -23.80 18.21 -24.80
C ILE A 384 -23.56 17.55 -26.17
N ASN A 385 -22.41 16.90 -26.35
CA ASN A 385 -22.01 16.22 -27.59
C ASN A 385 -22.37 14.72 -27.60
N ASN A 386 -23.05 14.22 -26.56
CA ASN A 386 -23.37 12.81 -26.43
C ASN A 386 -24.54 12.41 -27.37
N GLN A 387 -24.44 11.23 -27.99
CA GLN A 387 -25.42 10.74 -28.97
C GLN A 387 -26.61 9.99 -28.36
N SER A 388 -26.74 9.95 -27.03
CA SER A 388 -27.88 9.32 -26.37
C SER A 388 -29.18 10.05 -26.72
N ASP A 389 -30.29 9.31 -26.81
CA ASP A 389 -31.62 9.86 -27.10
C ASP A 389 -32.02 10.92 -26.06
N VAL A 390 -31.71 10.65 -24.78
CA VAL A 390 -31.99 11.53 -23.65
C VAL A 390 -30.69 11.97 -22.98
N ILE A 391 -30.56 13.26 -22.68
CA ILE A 391 -29.54 13.78 -21.75
C ILE A 391 -30.19 14.38 -20.50
N VAL A 392 -29.62 14.08 -19.33
CA VAL A 392 -30.10 14.55 -18.04
C VAL A 392 -29.29 15.76 -17.60
N ILE A 393 -29.94 16.85 -17.14
CA ILE A 393 -29.28 18.05 -16.59
C ILE A 393 -29.92 18.47 -15.29
N CYS A 394 -29.09 18.69 -14.26
CA CYS A 394 -29.55 19.34 -13.03
C CYS A 394 -29.69 20.85 -13.24
N THR A 395 -30.87 21.40 -12.94
CA THR A 395 -31.17 22.83 -13.11
C THR A 395 -30.32 23.75 -12.23
N LEU A 396 -29.73 23.21 -11.15
CA LEU A 396 -28.80 23.96 -10.29
C LEU A 396 -27.45 24.22 -10.95
N SER A 397 -27.09 23.42 -11.96
CA SER A 397 -25.84 23.62 -12.71
C SER A 397 -25.98 24.78 -13.69
N LYS A 398 -25.78 26.01 -13.19
CA LYS A 398 -25.86 27.24 -14.00
C LYS A 398 -24.99 27.15 -15.26
N TYR A 399 -23.78 26.64 -15.11
CA TYR A 399 -22.84 26.47 -16.23
C TYR A 399 -23.38 25.54 -17.33
N LEU A 400 -23.94 24.39 -16.96
CA LEU A 400 -24.44 23.42 -17.93
C LEU A 400 -25.72 23.91 -18.62
N VAL A 401 -26.61 24.55 -17.86
CA VAL A 401 -27.82 25.19 -18.39
C VAL A 401 -27.47 26.30 -19.38
N GLU A 402 -26.52 27.18 -19.03
CA GLU A 402 -26.04 28.24 -19.93
C GLU A 402 -25.39 27.68 -21.20
N SER A 403 -24.57 26.63 -21.06
CA SER A 403 -23.89 26.00 -22.19
C SER A 403 -24.88 25.40 -23.19
N ILE A 404 -25.97 24.82 -22.69
CA ILE A 404 -27.06 24.29 -23.53
C ILE A 404 -27.90 25.39 -24.15
N CYS A 405 -28.19 26.46 -23.41
CA CYS A 405 -28.88 27.62 -23.96
C CYS A 405 -28.05 28.30 -25.06
N LYS A 406 -26.72 28.29 -24.95
CA LYS A 406 -25.80 28.73 -26.01
C LYS A 406 -25.84 27.79 -27.21
N ALA A 407 -25.75 26.48 -26.99
CA ALA A 407 -25.77 25.48 -28.06
C ALA A 407 -27.10 25.45 -28.84
N CYS A 408 -28.24 25.52 -28.15
CA CYS A 408 -29.57 25.48 -28.75
C CYS A 408 -30.12 26.88 -29.13
N GLY A 409 -29.47 27.95 -28.68
CA GLY A 409 -29.84 29.34 -28.95
C GLY A 409 -31.01 29.88 -28.11
N LYS A 410 -31.38 31.15 -28.35
CA LYS A 410 -32.32 31.93 -27.53
C LYS A 410 -33.74 31.33 -27.39
N SER A 411 -34.16 30.48 -28.33
CA SER A 411 -35.48 29.80 -28.24
C SER A 411 -35.52 28.81 -27.07
N MET A 412 -34.42 28.07 -26.87
CA MET A 412 -34.25 27.10 -25.77
C MET A 412 -34.31 27.80 -24.42
N GLN A 413 -33.61 28.93 -24.30
CA GLN A 413 -33.61 29.73 -23.07
C GLN A 413 -35.01 30.20 -22.69
N LYS A 414 -35.79 30.71 -23.65
CA LYS A 414 -37.19 31.11 -23.40
C LYS A 414 -38.06 29.94 -22.95
N LEU A 415 -37.96 28.78 -23.62
CA LEU A 415 -38.69 27.57 -23.27
C LEU A 415 -38.34 27.07 -21.87
N PHE A 416 -37.06 27.08 -21.51
CA PHE A 416 -36.58 26.72 -20.17
C PHE A 416 -37.13 27.67 -19.11
N GLU A 417 -37.03 28.99 -19.32
CA GLU A 417 -37.55 30.00 -18.40
C GLU A 417 -39.08 29.92 -18.26
N MET A 418 -39.81 29.63 -19.33
CA MET A 418 -41.27 29.41 -19.30
C MET A 418 -41.63 28.17 -18.48
N LYS A 419 -41.01 27.01 -18.74
CA LYS A 419 -41.28 25.78 -17.99
C LYS A 419 -40.92 25.89 -16.52
N ILE A 420 -39.88 26.66 -16.19
CA ILE A 420 -39.54 26.94 -14.79
C ILE A 420 -40.64 27.74 -14.08
N LYS A 421 -41.25 28.72 -14.77
CA LYS A 421 -42.31 29.58 -14.21
C LYS A 421 -43.67 28.89 -14.13
N GLU A 422 -44.04 28.08 -15.12
CA GLU A 422 -45.35 27.42 -15.19
C GLU A 422 -45.53 26.35 -14.11
N ASN A 423 -44.50 25.54 -13.86
CA ASN A 423 -44.57 24.43 -12.90
C ASN A 423 -43.33 24.43 -11.97
N PRO A 424 -43.28 25.32 -10.96
CA PRO A 424 -42.13 25.45 -10.06
C PRO A 424 -41.93 24.23 -9.15
N LYS A 425 -42.97 23.42 -8.92
CA LYS A 425 -42.95 22.24 -8.02
C LYS A 425 -42.66 20.91 -8.72
N ASP A 426 -42.61 20.88 -10.04
CA ASP A 426 -42.39 19.64 -10.80
C ASP A 426 -40.92 19.20 -10.68
N PRO A 427 -40.59 18.01 -10.16
CA PRO A 427 -39.19 17.60 -9.99
C PRO A 427 -38.46 17.36 -11.31
N ILE A 428 -39.18 17.07 -12.41
CA ILE A 428 -38.58 16.71 -13.70
C ILE A 428 -39.42 17.29 -14.84
N PHE A 429 -38.80 18.04 -15.75
CA PHE A 429 -39.45 18.47 -17.00
C PHE A 429 -38.55 18.23 -18.21
N SER A 430 -39.15 17.98 -19.37
CA SER A 430 -38.41 17.65 -20.59
C SER A 430 -38.53 18.75 -21.66
N ILE A 431 -37.49 18.98 -22.47
CA ILE A 431 -37.56 19.88 -23.63
C ILE A 431 -36.86 19.23 -24.82
N THR A 432 -37.48 19.27 -26.00
CA THR A 432 -36.91 18.76 -27.25
C THR A 432 -35.75 19.63 -27.70
N THR A 433 -34.74 19.01 -28.30
CA THR A 433 -33.55 19.74 -28.80
C THR A 433 -33.77 20.31 -30.20
N ASP A 434 -34.85 19.88 -30.89
CA ASP A 434 -35.19 20.22 -32.27
C ASP A 434 -34.02 20.01 -33.24
N GLY A 435 -33.20 18.99 -33.00
CA GLY A 435 -32.03 18.64 -33.81
C GLY A 435 -30.80 19.53 -33.61
N LYS A 436 -30.84 20.47 -32.65
CA LYS A 436 -29.70 21.36 -32.33
C LYS A 436 -28.63 20.69 -31.48
N LEU A 437 -28.98 19.58 -30.82
CA LEU A 437 -28.04 18.69 -30.15
C LEU A 437 -28.15 17.30 -30.79
N PRO A 438 -27.10 16.45 -30.66
CA PRO A 438 -27.18 15.05 -31.09
C PRO A 438 -28.29 14.27 -30.36
N SER A 439 -28.57 14.62 -29.10
CA SER A 439 -29.68 14.05 -28.33
C SER A 439 -31.03 14.56 -28.79
N LYS A 440 -32.09 13.74 -28.66
CA LYS A 440 -33.46 14.10 -29.08
C LYS A 440 -34.16 14.99 -28.06
N ILE A 441 -33.94 14.71 -26.77
CA ILE A 441 -34.62 15.39 -25.67
C ILE A 441 -33.69 15.60 -24.48
N ILE A 442 -33.99 16.66 -23.74
CA ILE A 442 -33.31 17.00 -22.50
C ILE A 442 -34.26 16.80 -21.33
N TYR A 443 -33.84 16.04 -20.31
CA TYR A 443 -34.53 15.97 -19.01
C TYR A 443 -33.86 16.91 -18.02
N PHE A 444 -34.56 17.97 -17.65
CA PHE A 444 -34.16 18.87 -16.58
C PHE A 444 -34.69 18.36 -15.25
N ILE A 445 -33.80 18.21 -14.29
CA ILE A 445 -34.12 17.73 -12.94
C ILE A 445 -33.86 18.82 -11.90
N ARG A 446 -34.76 18.90 -10.91
CA ARG A 446 -34.60 19.71 -9.71
C ARG A 446 -34.24 18.78 -8.55
N TRP A 447 -32.97 18.45 -8.44
CA TRP A 447 -32.46 17.56 -7.40
C TRP A 447 -31.31 18.24 -6.65
N GLU A 448 -31.39 18.21 -5.31
CA GLU A 448 -30.34 18.69 -4.41
C GLU A 448 -29.89 17.53 -3.50
N PRO A 449 -28.59 17.39 -3.24
CA PRO A 449 -28.10 16.36 -2.34
C PRO A 449 -28.58 16.59 -0.90
N ASN A 450 -29.08 15.54 -0.26
CA ASN A 450 -29.45 15.58 1.15
C ASN A 450 -28.20 15.50 2.05
N SER A 451 -28.21 16.21 3.18
CA SER A 451 -27.13 16.16 4.17
C SER A 451 -27.09 14.85 4.96
N ASP A 452 -28.21 14.13 5.06
CA ASP A 452 -28.27 12.78 5.62
C ASP A 452 -27.86 11.74 4.58
N SER A 453 -26.86 10.90 4.90
CA SER A 453 -26.29 9.92 3.96
C SER A 453 -27.27 8.83 3.52
N ASN A 454 -28.20 8.41 4.38
CA ASN A 454 -29.18 7.39 4.04
C ASN A 454 -30.28 7.97 3.16
N MET A 455 -30.70 9.20 3.45
CA MET A 455 -31.65 9.91 2.58
C MET A 455 -31.03 10.29 1.23
N LEU A 456 -29.73 10.58 1.20
CA LEU A 456 -28.98 10.84 -0.03
C LEU A 456 -29.00 9.61 -0.95
N ASP A 457 -28.61 8.44 -0.44
CA ASP A 457 -28.63 7.17 -1.19
C ASP A 457 -30.03 6.88 -1.77
N GLN A 458 -31.06 6.91 -0.92
CA GLN A 458 -32.44 6.68 -1.34
C GLN A 458 -32.90 7.68 -2.42
N SER A 459 -32.54 8.95 -2.28
CA SER A 459 -32.89 9.98 -3.26
C SER A 459 -32.24 9.75 -4.63
N ILE A 460 -30.98 9.28 -4.67
CA ILE A 460 -30.26 8.97 -5.91
C ILE A 460 -30.91 7.76 -6.59
N ARG A 461 -31.16 6.69 -5.83
CA ARG A 461 -31.81 5.48 -6.35
C ARG A 461 -33.18 5.79 -6.94
N GLN A 462 -33.99 6.59 -6.24
CA GLN A 462 -35.30 7.02 -6.73
C GLN A 462 -35.19 7.89 -7.99
N LEU A 463 -34.23 8.82 -8.03
CA LEU A 463 -33.98 9.68 -9.19
C LEU A 463 -33.63 8.87 -10.45
N VAL A 464 -32.66 7.94 -10.32
CA VAL A 464 -32.21 7.10 -11.43
C VAL A 464 -33.33 6.20 -11.94
N SER A 465 -34.10 5.55 -11.05
CA SER A 465 -35.28 4.75 -11.42
C SER A 465 -36.29 5.59 -12.21
N THR A 466 -36.66 6.75 -11.66
CA THR A 466 -37.70 7.62 -12.25
C THR A 466 -37.30 8.10 -13.65
N LEU A 467 -36.05 8.48 -13.86
CA LEU A 467 -35.57 8.99 -15.14
C LEU A 467 -35.47 7.89 -16.21
N ILE A 468 -35.00 6.70 -15.82
CA ILE A 468 -34.91 5.56 -16.72
C ILE A 468 -36.31 5.09 -17.13
N GLU A 469 -37.21 4.89 -16.16
CA GLU A 469 -38.60 4.52 -16.41
C GLU A 469 -39.30 5.55 -17.30
N LYS A 470 -39.07 6.85 -17.06
CA LYS A 470 -39.61 7.92 -17.91
C LYS A 470 -39.09 7.82 -19.35
N ALA A 471 -37.79 7.61 -19.55
CA ALA A 471 -37.20 7.48 -20.88
C ALA A 471 -37.78 6.27 -21.64
N ILE A 472 -37.97 5.15 -20.94
CA ILE A 472 -38.57 3.94 -21.51
C ILE A 472 -40.05 4.16 -21.88
N ASN A 473 -40.82 4.78 -20.98
CA ASN A 473 -42.23 5.09 -21.24
C ASN A 473 -42.40 6.06 -22.42
N GLU A 474 -41.42 6.92 -22.67
CA GLU A 474 -41.36 7.80 -23.84
C GLU A 474 -40.71 7.14 -25.09
N ASN A 475 -40.42 5.83 -25.04
CA ASN A 475 -39.84 5.01 -26.11
C ASN A 475 -38.42 5.40 -26.55
N TYR A 476 -37.61 5.94 -25.65
CA TYR A 476 -36.19 6.19 -25.91
C TYR A 476 -35.32 4.97 -25.62
N LYS A 477 -34.22 4.83 -26.36
CA LYS A 477 -33.33 3.65 -26.31
C LYS A 477 -32.04 3.90 -25.54
N SER A 478 -31.71 5.16 -25.25
CA SER A 478 -30.50 5.53 -24.54
C SER A 478 -30.67 6.77 -23.68
N ILE A 479 -30.05 6.78 -22.50
CA ILE A 479 -30.06 7.89 -21.57
C ILE A 479 -28.65 8.16 -21.04
N ALA A 480 -28.25 9.43 -21.05
CA ALA A 480 -26.96 9.89 -20.54
C ALA A 480 -27.12 10.75 -19.28
N PHE A 481 -26.42 10.34 -18.22
CA PHE A 481 -26.33 11.02 -16.94
C PHE A 481 -24.99 11.76 -16.83
N PRO A 482 -24.96 13.01 -16.31
CA PRO A 482 -23.73 13.63 -15.85
C PRO A 482 -23.40 13.16 -14.42
N ALA A 483 -22.24 13.57 -13.92
CA ALA A 483 -21.82 13.36 -12.53
C ALA A 483 -22.62 14.23 -11.53
N ILE A 484 -23.93 14.00 -11.44
CA ILE A 484 -24.84 14.80 -10.61
C ILE A 484 -24.47 14.63 -9.13
N GLY A 485 -24.26 15.74 -8.43
CA GLY A 485 -23.91 15.75 -7.00
C GLY A 485 -22.42 15.70 -6.69
N CYS A 486 -21.55 15.31 -7.64
CA CYS A 486 -20.08 15.25 -7.46
C CYS A 486 -19.37 16.61 -7.58
N GLY A 487 -20.10 17.71 -7.36
CA GLY A 487 -19.66 19.09 -7.51
C GLY A 487 -19.37 19.78 -6.17
N GLU A 488 -19.60 21.10 -6.11
CA GLU A 488 -19.28 21.98 -4.96
C GLU A 488 -20.08 21.71 -3.68
N TYR A 489 -20.92 20.66 -3.64
CA TYR A 489 -21.81 20.34 -2.52
C TYR A 489 -21.13 19.57 -1.36
N GLY A 490 -19.83 19.25 -1.48
CA GLY A 490 -19.05 18.64 -0.39
C GLY A 490 -19.38 17.16 -0.11
N CYS A 491 -20.19 16.52 -0.94
CA CYS A 491 -20.50 15.09 -0.85
C CYS A 491 -19.33 14.23 -1.35
N SER A 492 -19.09 13.09 -0.72
CA SER A 492 -18.08 12.12 -1.16
C SER A 492 -18.44 11.55 -2.53
N ILE A 493 -17.50 11.61 -3.49
CA ILE A 493 -17.67 11.06 -4.84
C ILE A 493 -18.07 9.58 -4.78
N LYS A 494 -17.49 8.81 -3.85
CA LYS A 494 -17.81 7.39 -3.65
C LYS A 494 -19.27 7.17 -3.25
N HIS A 495 -19.79 7.97 -2.32
CA HIS A 495 -21.18 7.86 -1.84
C HIS A 495 -22.22 8.31 -2.88
N ILE A 496 -21.77 8.92 -3.98
CA ILE A 496 -22.63 9.27 -5.12
C ILE A 496 -22.48 8.22 -6.22
N ALA A 497 -21.24 7.85 -6.56
CA ALA A 497 -20.96 6.92 -7.65
C ALA A 497 -21.59 5.53 -7.41
N GLU A 498 -21.51 4.99 -6.20
CA GLU A 498 -22.06 3.65 -5.92
C GLU A 498 -23.59 3.58 -6.14
N PRO A 499 -24.42 4.44 -5.52
CA PRO A 499 -25.88 4.35 -5.69
C PRO A 499 -26.34 4.61 -7.13
N PHE A 500 -25.61 5.46 -7.88
CA PHE A 500 -25.89 5.72 -9.29
C PHE A 500 -25.65 4.48 -10.15
N ILE A 501 -24.49 3.84 -9.99
CA ILE A 501 -24.11 2.65 -10.77
C ILE A 501 -24.98 1.46 -10.38
N SER A 502 -25.15 1.19 -9.08
CA SER A 502 -25.90 0.01 -8.62
C SER A 502 -27.38 0.11 -8.99
N GLN A 503 -28.00 1.29 -8.90
CA GLN A 503 -29.38 1.48 -9.37
C GLN A 503 -29.49 1.36 -10.89
N ALA A 504 -28.55 1.91 -11.65
CA ALA A 504 -28.56 1.80 -13.12
C ALA A 504 -28.49 0.34 -13.57
N GLN A 505 -27.62 -0.46 -12.94
CA GLN A 505 -27.53 -1.90 -13.19
C GLN A 505 -28.83 -2.64 -12.80
N GLU A 506 -29.46 -2.30 -11.67
CA GLU A 506 -30.74 -2.91 -11.28
C GLU A 506 -31.85 -2.65 -12.31
N GLN A 507 -31.87 -1.46 -12.92
CA GLN A 507 -32.85 -1.13 -13.96
C GLN A 507 -32.66 -1.94 -15.24
N LEU A 508 -31.42 -2.33 -15.57
CA LEU A 508 -31.16 -3.21 -16.72
C LEU A 508 -31.69 -4.64 -16.52
N ASN A 509 -31.96 -5.05 -15.28
CA ASN A 509 -32.65 -6.31 -15.00
C ASN A 509 -34.14 -6.26 -15.38
N LYS A 510 -34.73 -5.06 -15.41
CA LYS A 510 -36.16 -4.83 -15.66
C LYS A 510 -36.44 -4.36 -17.08
N PHE A 511 -35.51 -3.59 -17.66
CA PHE A 511 -35.75 -2.86 -18.90
C PHE A 511 -34.57 -2.93 -19.87
N SER A 512 -34.86 -2.82 -21.16
CA SER A 512 -33.84 -2.76 -22.21
C SER A 512 -33.60 -1.32 -22.64
N ILE A 513 -32.51 -0.72 -22.15
CA ILE A 513 -32.08 0.65 -22.44
C ILE A 513 -30.56 0.76 -22.32
N GLN A 514 -29.92 1.62 -23.10
CA GLN A 514 -28.49 1.93 -22.97
C GLN A 514 -28.31 3.06 -21.95
N ILE A 515 -27.50 2.84 -20.92
CA ILE A 515 -27.28 3.84 -19.85
C ILE A 515 -25.83 4.32 -19.91
N LEU A 516 -25.62 5.62 -20.06
CA LEU A 516 -24.29 6.22 -20.11
C LEU A 516 -24.10 7.20 -18.96
N PHE A 517 -22.96 7.11 -18.28
CA PHE A 517 -22.45 8.15 -17.40
C PHE A 517 -21.37 8.92 -18.14
N VAL A 518 -21.64 10.20 -18.45
CA VAL A 518 -20.74 11.08 -19.20
C VAL A 518 -20.04 12.03 -18.24
N ILE A 519 -18.76 11.77 -18.01
CA ILE A 519 -17.94 12.51 -17.06
C ILE A 519 -17.01 13.46 -17.82
N GLN A 520 -16.87 14.71 -17.36
CA GLN A 520 -16.02 15.67 -18.06
C GLN A 520 -14.55 15.20 -18.08
N PRO A 521 -13.82 15.36 -19.20
CA PRO A 521 -12.46 14.81 -19.34
C PRO A 521 -11.38 15.40 -18.41
N ASP A 522 -11.70 16.46 -17.67
CA ASP A 522 -10.88 17.10 -16.66
C ASP A 522 -11.20 16.62 -15.23
N ARG A 523 -12.28 15.85 -15.05
CA ARG A 523 -12.72 15.25 -13.77
C ARG A 523 -12.38 13.76 -13.68
N ILE A 524 -11.07 13.47 -13.74
CA ILE A 524 -10.54 12.10 -13.66
C ILE A 524 -10.88 11.45 -12.30
N ASP A 525 -10.87 12.23 -11.22
CA ASP A 525 -11.29 11.82 -9.88
C ASP A 525 -12.70 11.20 -9.86
N ILE A 526 -13.64 11.81 -10.58
CA ILE A 526 -15.00 11.30 -10.72
C ILE A 526 -15.03 10.11 -11.68
N TYR A 527 -14.34 10.21 -12.81
CA TYR A 527 -14.33 9.16 -13.82
C TYR A 527 -13.79 7.85 -13.25
N ASP A 528 -12.64 7.90 -12.58
CA ASP A 528 -12.00 6.74 -11.97
C ASP A 528 -12.91 6.13 -10.91
N GLU A 529 -13.61 6.92 -10.10
CA GLU A 529 -14.52 6.38 -9.08
C GLU A 529 -15.77 5.77 -9.73
N PHE A 530 -16.41 6.40 -10.72
CA PHE A 530 -17.56 5.81 -11.44
C PHE A 530 -17.17 4.56 -12.22
N TYR A 531 -16.00 4.58 -12.88
CA TYR A 531 -15.44 3.45 -13.60
C TYR A 531 -15.10 2.32 -12.62
N LYS A 532 -14.47 2.66 -11.49
CA LYS A 532 -14.23 1.73 -10.39
C LYS A 532 -15.54 1.16 -9.87
N GLN A 533 -16.60 1.93 -9.64
CA GLN A 533 -17.88 1.36 -9.17
C GLN A 533 -18.54 0.47 -10.23
N LEU A 534 -18.38 0.78 -11.51
CA LEU A 534 -18.87 -0.07 -12.60
C LEU A 534 -18.12 -1.40 -12.68
N HIS A 535 -16.80 -1.40 -12.44
CA HIS A 535 -15.93 -2.56 -12.60
C HIS A 535 -15.54 -3.25 -11.27
N SER A 536 -15.78 -2.63 -10.11
CA SER A 536 -15.57 -3.20 -8.77
C SER A 536 -16.56 -4.31 -8.45
N ILE A 537 -17.62 -4.42 -9.24
CA ILE A 537 -18.60 -5.50 -9.16
C ILE A 537 -18.14 -6.72 -9.98
N GLU A 538 -17.10 -6.61 -10.83
CA GLU A 538 -16.68 -7.71 -11.73
C GLU A 538 -15.23 -8.24 -11.61
N GLN A 539 -14.31 -7.68 -10.81
CA GLN A 539 -12.97 -8.30 -10.57
C GLN A 539 -12.47 -7.97 -9.15
N SER A 540 -12.10 -8.86 -8.21
CA SER A 540 -11.87 -10.30 -8.17
C SER A 540 -12.37 -10.83 -6.80
N ASN A 541 -13.33 -11.76 -6.77
CA ASN A 541 -13.85 -12.33 -5.51
C ASN A 541 -12.87 -13.28 -4.81
N SER A 542 -11.65 -13.46 -5.32
CA SER A 542 -10.69 -14.42 -4.75
C SER A 542 -9.23 -14.02 -4.93
N THR A 543 -8.43 -14.07 -3.86
CA THR A 543 -6.96 -13.95 -3.85
C THR A 543 -6.37 -15.32 -3.54
N SER A 544 -5.31 -15.79 -4.22
CA SER A 544 -4.74 -17.12 -3.93
C SER A 544 -3.23 -17.21 -4.10
N ILE A 545 -2.61 -18.14 -3.37
CA ILE A 545 -1.21 -18.53 -3.53
C ILE A 545 -1.12 -20.05 -3.65
N THR A 546 -0.26 -20.49 -4.56
CA THR A 546 0.11 -21.91 -4.70
C THR A 546 1.43 -22.14 -3.99
N ILE A 547 1.46 -23.15 -3.13
CA ILE A 547 2.64 -23.66 -2.43
C ILE A 547 2.95 -25.02 -3.08
N GLU A 548 4.20 -25.46 -3.15
CA GLU A 548 4.60 -26.68 -3.89
C GLU A 548 3.72 -27.92 -3.62
N LYS A 549 3.13 -28.03 -2.42
CA LYS A 549 2.23 -29.12 -2.01
C LYS A 549 0.80 -28.68 -1.66
N GLY A 550 0.30 -27.57 -2.20
CA GLY A 550 -1.08 -27.15 -1.94
C GLY A 550 -1.42 -25.74 -2.40
N LYS A 551 -2.65 -25.29 -2.16
CA LYS A 551 -3.12 -23.97 -2.54
C LYS A 551 -3.91 -23.34 -1.41
N ILE A 552 -3.60 -22.08 -1.09
CA ILE A 552 -4.39 -21.26 -0.16
C ILE A 552 -5.18 -20.24 -0.98
N MET A 553 -6.49 -20.15 -0.77
CA MET A 553 -7.39 -19.20 -1.43
C MET A 553 -8.16 -18.40 -0.39
N ILE A 554 -8.36 -17.10 -0.63
CA ILE A 554 -9.23 -16.23 0.16
C ILE A 554 -10.33 -15.77 -0.78
N GLU A 555 -11.58 -16.09 -0.48
CA GLU A 555 -12.74 -15.79 -1.31
C GLU A 555 -13.77 -14.98 -0.51
N LYS A 556 -14.40 -13.99 -1.16
CA LYS A 556 -15.62 -13.40 -0.62
C LYS A 556 -16.80 -14.25 -1.01
N GLY A 557 -17.61 -14.65 -0.05
CA GLY A 557 -18.79 -15.44 -0.37
C GLY A 557 -19.48 -16.06 0.83
N ASP A 558 -20.35 -17.01 0.51
CA ASP A 558 -21.13 -17.76 1.48
C ASP A 558 -20.50 -19.14 1.67
N ILE A 559 -20.22 -19.50 2.93
CA ILE A 559 -19.56 -20.75 3.27
C ILE A 559 -20.42 -21.97 2.94
N VAL A 560 -21.76 -21.83 2.93
CA VAL A 560 -22.68 -22.94 2.62
C VAL A 560 -22.65 -23.35 1.15
N LYS A 561 -22.10 -22.50 0.27
CA LYS A 561 -22.04 -22.75 -1.18
C LYS A 561 -20.72 -23.40 -1.63
N GLN A 562 -19.84 -23.73 -0.69
CA GLN A 562 -18.48 -24.16 -1.01
C GLN A 562 -18.38 -25.63 -1.37
N ASN A 563 -17.87 -25.90 -2.57
CA ASN A 563 -17.57 -27.25 -3.02
C ASN A 563 -16.16 -27.67 -2.59
N VAL A 564 -16.07 -28.24 -1.38
CA VAL A 564 -14.83 -28.73 -0.75
C VAL A 564 -15.13 -30.02 0.02
N ASP A 565 -14.12 -30.82 0.36
CA ASP A 565 -14.33 -32.04 1.13
C ASP A 565 -14.84 -31.73 2.54
N VAL A 566 -14.29 -30.72 3.20
CA VAL A 566 -14.63 -30.35 4.59
C VAL A 566 -15.02 -28.89 4.70
N ILE A 567 -16.19 -28.60 5.27
CA ILE A 567 -16.58 -27.25 5.70
C ILE A 567 -16.35 -27.11 7.20
N ILE A 568 -15.72 -26.02 7.61
CA ILE A 568 -15.49 -25.71 9.02
C ILE A 568 -16.63 -24.85 9.57
N GLY A 569 -17.24 -25.32 10.65
CA GLY A 569 -18.19 -24.58 11.47
C GLY A 569 -17.61 -24.23 12.84
N SER A 570 -18.37 -23.47 13.63
CA SER A 570 -18.02 -23.17 15.02
C SER A 570 -19.12 -23.65 15.96
N SER A 571 -18.75 -24.39 16.99
CA SER A 571 -19.64 -24.73 18.10
C SER A 571 -19.82 -23.54 19.05
N SER A 572 -18.89 -22.59 19.10
CA SER A 572 -18.98 -21.42 19.98
C SER A 572 -19.80 -20.27 19.36
N SER A 573 -19.86 -20.18 18.01
CA SER A 573 -20.68 -19.18 17.32
C SER A 573 -22.06 -19.72 17.00
N GLU A 574 -23.08 -19.25 17.72
CA GLU A 574 -24.48 -19.64 17.48
C GLU A 574 -24.91 -19.32 16.03
N ASN A 575 -24.58 -18.12 15.53
CA ASN A 575 -24.97 -17.69 14.19
C ASN A 575 -24.39 -18.61 13.11
N LEU A 576 -23.08 -18.89 13.14
CA LEU A 576 -22.45 -19.76 12.14
C LEU A 576 -22.96 -21.20 12.26
N ARG A 577 -23.18 -21.68 13.50
CA ARG A 577 -23.70 -23.02 13.75
C ARG A 577 -25.09 -23.19 13.15
N GLN A 578 -26.00 -22.27 13.42
CA GLN A 578 -27.37 -22.30 12.90
C GLN A 578 -27.41 -22.18 11.37
N VAL A 579 -26.54 -21.35 10.78
CA VAL A 579 -26.45 -21.22 9.31
C VAL A 579 -26.08 -22.56 8.67
N LEU A 580 -25.09 -23.26 9.21
CA LEU A 580 -24.65 -24.56 8.67
C LEU A 580 -25.67 -25.68 8.94
N ILE A 581 -26.26 -25.73 10.15
CA ILE A 581 -27.29 -26.71 10.49
C ILE A 581 -28.51 -26.53 9.58
N LYS A 582 -29.01 -25.29 9.42
CA LYS A 582 -30.17 -25.01 8.57
C LYS A 582 -29.91 -25.31 7.10
N ALA A 583 -28.71 -25.03 6.61
CA ALA A 583 -28.33 -25.33 5.23
C ALA A 583 -28.08 -26.83 5.00
N GLY A 584 -27.60 -27.56 6.01
CA GLY A 584 -27.42 -29.00 5.96
C GLY A 584 -28.72 -29.81 6.12
N GLY A 585 -29.69 -29.28 6.85
CA GLY A 585 -30.97 -29.92 7.17
C GLY A 585 -30.92 -30.85 8.38
N ASP A 586 -32.04 -31.54 8.64
CA ASP A 586 -32.30 -32.31 9.86
C ASP A 586 -31.23 -33.37 10.20
N GLU A 587 -30.57 -33.95 9.18
CA GLU A 587 -29.50 -34.94 9.36
C GLU A 587 -28.29 -34.33 10.08
N VAL A 588 -27.90 -33.10 9.71
CA VAL A 588 -26.81 -32.37 10.33
C VAL A 588 -27.18 -31.97 11.75
N GLU A 589 -28.40 -31.47 11.94
CA GLU A 589 -28.92 -31.09 13.26
C GLU A 589 -28.89 -32.26 14.25
N THR A 590 -29.50 -33.38 13.85
CA THR A 590 -29.62 -34.58 14.69
C THR A 590 -28.24 -35.12 15.05
N THR A 591 -27.34 -35.25 14.06
CA THR A 591 -25.98 -35.77 14.29
C THR A 591 -25.16 -34.83 15.17
N TYR A 592 -25.28 -33.52 14.97
CA TYR A 592 -24.56 -32.53 15.78
C TYR A 592 -24.94 -32.64 17.26
N TYR A 593 -26.24 -32.56 17.56
CA TYR A 593 -26.71 -32.59 18.95
C TYR A 593 -26.49 -33.94 19.62
N GLN A 594 -26.66 -35.05 18.89
CA GLN A 594 -26.36 -36.38 19.41
C GLN A 594 -24.86 -36.51 19.76
N THR A 595 -23.97 -36.12 18.85
CA THR A 595 -22.52 -36.19 19.09
C THR A 595 -22.08 -35.24 20.22
N TYR A 596 -22.73 -34.07 20.33
CA TYR A 596 -22.49 -33.12 21.41
C TYR A 596 -22.90 -33.69 22.78
N LEU A 597 -24.02 -34.41 22.85
CA LEU A 597 -24.49 -35.06 24.08
C LEU A 597 -23.61 -36.25 24.45
N ASP A 598 -23.20 -37.05 23.47
CA ASP A 598 -22.34 -38.23 23.69
C ASP A 598 -20.93 -37.82 24.13
N ASN A 599 -20.37 -36.74 23.56
CA ASN A 599 -19.01 -36.27 23.84
C ASN A 599 -18.92 -34.74 23.95
N PRO A 600 -19.39 -34.14 25.08
CA PRO A 600 -19.48 -32.68 25.24
C PRO A 600 -18.12 -31.96 25.29
N ASN A 601 -17.05 -32.72 25.53
CA ASN A 601 -15.67 -32.23 25.60
C ASN A 601 -14.90 -32.42 24.27
N SER A 602 -15.53 -32.94 23.22
CA SER A 602 -14.86 -33.05 21.92
C SER A 602 -14.51 -31.66 21.37
N LEU A 603 -13.26 -31.49 20.93
CA LEU A 603 -12.81 -30.26 20.27
C LEU A 603 -13.40 -30.10 18.86
N ILE A 604 -13.68 -31.22 18.20
CA ILE A 604 -14.26 -31.27 16.86
C ILE A 604 -15.48 -32.20 16.88
N ILE A 605 -16.63 -31.68 16.48
CA ILE A 605 -17.85 -32.45 16.24
C ILE A 605 -18.00 -32.65 14.73
N SER A 606 -17.95 -33.90 14.28
CA SER A 606 -17.96 -34.25 12.86
C SER A 606 -19.32 -34.75 12.43
N THR A 607 -19.97 -34.05 11.51
CA THR A 607 -21.29 -34.42 10.98
C THR A 607 -21.20 -34.84 9.51
N PRO A 608 -22.21 -35.57 8.98
CA PRO A 608 -22.43 -35.68 7.54
C PRO A 608 -22.71 -34.29 6.92
N PRO A 609 -22.69 -34.17 5.58
CA PRO A 609 -22.87 -32.89 4.90
C PRO A 609 -24.35 -32.49 4.76
N GLY A 610 -25.29 -33.43 4.86
CA GLY A 610 -26.69 -33.19 4.56
C GLY A 610 -26.86 -32.68 3.12
N GLN A 611 -27.49 -31.51 2.97
CA GLN A 611 -27.72 -30.86 1.68
C GLN A 611 -26.54 -29.99 1.18
N LEU A 612 -25.47 -29.84 1.96
CA LEU A 612 -24.34 -28.99 1.61
C LEU A 612 -23.44 -29.67 0.56
N PRO A 613 -22.81 -28.91 -0.36
CA PRO A 613 -21.93 -29.43 -1.39
C PRO A 613 -20.53 -29.80 -0.85
N CYS A 614 -20.48 -30.54 0.27
CA CYS A 614 -19.23 -31.02 0.87
C CYS A 614 -19.32 -32.51 1.25
N LYS A 615 -18.23 -33.11 1.74
CA LYS A 615 -18.25 -34.49 2.24
C LYS A 615 -18.52 -34.57 3.73
N ARG A 616 -18.02 -33.61 4.53
CA ARG A 616 -18.26 -33.52 5.99
C ARG A 616 -18.23 -32.08 6.49
N ILE A 617 -18.82 -31.86 7.66
CA ILE A 617 -18.74 -30.59 8.39
C ILE A 617 -18.05 -30.85 9.73
N PHE A 618 -17.03 -30.05 10.04
CA PHE A 618 -16.35 -30.09 11.33
C PHE A 618 -16.74 -28.84 12.13
N PHE A 619 -17.55 -29.01 13.16
CA PHE A 619 -17.87 -27.95 14.11
C PHE A 619 -16.81 -27.91 15.20
N ILE A 620 -16.10 -26.78 15.27
CA ILE A 620 -14.98 -26.62 16.19
C ILE A 620 -15.42 -25.90 17.45
N LYS A 621 -15.10 -26.47 18.60
CA LYS A 621 -15.22 -25.82 19.90
C LYS A 621 -13.95 -25.03 20.21
N TRP A 622 -13.95 -23.75 19.84
CA TRP A 622 -12.81 -22.86 20.04
C TRP A 622 -13.26 -21.42 20.27
N GLU A 623 -12.59 -20.74 21.21
CA GLU A 623 -12.75 -19.32 21.48
C GLU A 623 -11.37 -18.64 21.54
N PRO A 624 -11.23 -17.41 21.00
CA PRO A 624 -9.97 -16.68 21.05
C PRO A 624 -9.59 -16.33 22.50
N ASN A 625 -8.34 -16.60 22.88
CA ASN A 625 -7.83 -16.23 24.19
C ASN A 625 -7.64 -14.71 24.28
N LYS A 626 -7.93 -14.12 25.44
CA LYS A 626 -7.75 -12.68 25.68
C LYS A 626 -6.28 -12.27 25.85
N ASP A 627 -5.42 -13.21 26.25
CA ASP A 627 -3.98 -13.01 26.35
C ASP A 627 -3.32 -13.18 24.96
N PRO A 628 -2.56 -12.19 24.46
CA PRO A 628 -1.92 -12.27 23.14
C PRO A 628 -0.96 -13.45 22.94
N GLU A 629 -0.23 -13.89 23.96
CA GLU A 629 0.69 -15.03 23.83
C GLU A 629 -0.08 -16.36 23.75
N LEU A 630 -1.09 -16.52 24.61
CA LEU A 630 -1.96 -17.69 24.61
C LEU A 630 -2.92 -17.72 23.41
N LEU A 631 -3.25 -16.56 22.84
CA LEU A 631 -4.04 -16.44 21.62
C LEU A 631 -3.31 -17.03 20.43
N ARG A 632 -2.02 -16.73 20.27
CA ARG A 632 -1.22 -17.34 19.19
C ARG A 632 -1.18 -18.85 19.33
N GLN A 633 -0.92 -19.35 20.55
CA GLN A 633 -0.89 -20.78 20.78
C GLN A 633 -2.25 -21.44 20.51
N SER A 634 -3.35 -20.83 20.94
CA SER A 634 -4.69 -21.39 20.70
C SER A 634 -5.09 -21.42 19.23
N VAL A 635 -4.61 -20.46 18.41
CA VAL A 635 -4.80 -20.49 16.95
C VAL A 635 -3.95 -21.56 16.28
N ILE A 636 -2.71 -21.78 16.75
CA ILE A 636 -1.84 -22.87 16.27
C ILE A 636 -2.51 -24.22 16.54
N ASP A 637 -2.96 -24.44 17.77
CA ASP A 637 -3.62 -25.69 18.17
C ASP A 637 -4.91 -25.93 17.37
N LEU A 638 -5.68 -24.87 17.10
CA LEU A 638 -6.87 -24.91 16.26
C LEU A 638 -6.54 -25.42 14.85
N ILE A 639 -5.60 -24.77 14.16
CA ILE A 639 -5.24 -25.12 12.79
C ILE A 639 -4.67 -26.53 12.72
N TRP A 640 -3.77 -26.89 13.64
CA TRP A 640 -3.17 -28.22 13.70
C TRP A 640 -4.26 -29.30 13.84
N ASN A 641 -5.17 -29.17 14.80
CA ASN A 641 -6.22 -30.16 15.01
C ASN A 641 -7.12 -30.34 13.78
N VAL A 642 -7.49 -29.24 13.11
CA VAL A 642 -8.33 -29.31 11.92
C VAL A 642 -7.61 -29.99 10.76
N ILE A 643 -6.40 -29.52 10.44
CA ILE A 643 -5.66 -30.02 9.27
C ILE A 643 -5.26 -31.49 9.48
N GLN A 644 -4.84 -31.89 10.68
CA GLN A 644 -4.51 -33.29 10.96
C GLN A 644 -5.73 -34.21 10.85
N ASN A 645 -6.94 -33.74 11.24
CA ASN A 645 -8.16 -34.50 10.99
C ASN A 645 -8.50 -34.58 9.50
N VAL A 646 -8.39 -33.47 8.76
CA VAL A 646 -8.58 -33.47 7.29
C VAL A 646 -7.64 -34.50 6.63
N ILE A 647 -6.37 -34.52 7.02
CA ILE A 647 -5.37 -35.46 6.50
C ILE A 647 -5.66 -36.91 6.92
N SER A 648 -6.04 -37.16 8.18
CA SER A 648 -6.29 -38.52 8.68
C SER A 648 -7.46 -39.22 7.97
N TYR A 649 -8.45 -38.44 7.51
CA TYR A 649 -9.55 -38.93 6.69
C TYR A 649 -9.28 -38.89 5.17
N ASN A 650 -8.05 -38.56 4.74
CA ASN A 650 -7.64 -38.42 3.33
C ASN A 650 -8.46 -37.39 2.53
N TYR A 651 -8.94 -36.33 3.18
CA TYR A 651 -9.54 -35.20 2.49
C TYR A 651 -8.46 -34.26 1.94
N VAL A 652 -8.72 -33.65 0.78
CA VAL A 652 -7.76 -32.81 0.04
C VAL A 652 -8.19 -31.35 -0.07
N SER A 653 -9.38 -31.00 0.42
CA SER A 653 -9.88 -29.63 0.39
C SER A 653 -10.69 -29.26 1.64
N VAL A 654 -10.47 -28.05 2.16
CA VAL A 654 -11.14 -27.54 3.36
C VAL A 654 -11.48 -26.05 3.23
N ALA A 655 -12.67 -25.65 3.69
CA ALA A 655 -13.11 -24.25 3.73
C ALA A 655 -13.27 -23.75 5.18
N PHE A 656 -12.52 -22.71 5.53
CA PHE A 656 -12.57 -21.99 6.81
C PHE A 656 -13.42 -20.73 6.70
N PRO A 657 -14.29 -20.43 7.68
CA PRO A 657 -14.82 -19.10 7.87
C PRO A 657 -13.78 -18.19 8.53
N ALA A 658 -14.08 -16.90 8.66
CA ALA A 658 -13.31 -15.92 9.42
C ALA A 658 -13.38 -16.16 10.95
N LEU A 659 -12.94 -17.33 11.42
CA LEU A 659 -12.97 -17.72 12.82
C LEU A 659 -12.12 -16.78 13.68
N GLY A 660 -12.68 -16.29 14.77
CA GLY A 660 -11.97 -15.40 15.69
C GLY A 660 -11.82 -13.95 15.21
N CYS A 661 -12.54 -13.53 14.16
CA CYS A 661 -12.50 -12.17 13.60
C CYS A 661 -13.82 -11.36 13.80
N GLY A 662 -14.68 -11.75 14.75
CA GLY A 662 -15.98 -11.10 15.02
C GLY A 662 -15.92 -9.82 15.89
N GLU A 663 -17.08 -9.23 16.19
CA GLU A 663 -17.23 -7.92 16.87
C GLU A 663 -16.59 -7.80 18.28
N HIS A 664 -16.16 -8.90 18.88
CA HIS A 664 -15.49 -8.94 20.19
C HIS A 664 -14.06 -9.52 20.10
N ALA A 665 -13.48 -9.60 18.89
CA ALA A 665 -12.22 -10.26 18.66
C ALA A 665 -10.99 -9.46 19.12
N CYS A 666 -10.04 -10.20 19.68
CA CYS A 666 -8.65 -9.78 19.84
C CYS A 666 -8.04 -9.36 18.48
N SER A 667 -6.86 -8.72 18.49
CA SER A 667 -6.20 -8.16 17.29
C SER A 667 -6.34 -9.06 16.05
N ILE A 668 -7.21 -8.66 15.10
CA ILE A 668 -7.52 -9.40 13.86
C ILE A 668 -6.23 -9.77 13.12
N ASN A 669 -5.27 -8.86 13.12
CA ASN A 669 -3.95 -9.05 12.55
C ASN A 669 -3.22 -10.29 13.13
N VAL A 670 -3.21 -10.47 14.46
CA VAL A 670 -2.51 -11.59 15.11
C VAL A 670 -3.15 -12.93 14.77
N VAL A 671 -4.48 -12.99 14.72
CA VAL A 671 -5.23 -14.21 14.37
C VAL A 671 -4.96 -14.60 12.92
N VAL A 672 -5.11 -13.65 11.99
CA VAL A 672 -4.96 -13.88 10.55
C VAL A 672 -3.51 -14.23 10.19
N GLU A 673 -2.54 -13.48 10.71
CA GLU A 673 -1.11 -13.79 10.54
C GLU A 673 -0.79 -15.21 11.02
N THR A 674 -1.26 -15.58 12.22
CA THR A 674 -1.00 -16.90 12.81
C THR A 674 -1.66 -18.02 12.01
N MET A 675 -2.91 -17.83 11.55
CA MET A 675 -3.62 -18.81 10.72
C MET A 675 -2.90 -19.06 9.39
N ILE A 676 -2.55 -18.00 8.66
CA ILE A 676 -1.87 -18.13 7.36
C ILE A 676 -0.49 -18.80 7.55
N ARG A 677 0.27 -18.38 8.56
CA ARG A 677 1.59 -18.95 8.87
C ARG A 677 1.50 -20.44 9.19
N GLU A 678 0.59 -20.86 10.06
CA GLU A 678 0.49 -22.26 10.45
C GLU A 678 -0.05 -23.13 9.30
N ILE A 679 -1.01 -22.64 8.51
CA ILE A 679 -1.48 -23.37 7.32
C ILE A 679 -0.37 -23.55 6.29
N ARG A 680 0.45 -22.52 6.02
CA ARG A 680 1.62 -22.64 5.13
C ARG A 680 2.53 -23.78 5.57
N LYS A 681 2.85 -23.82 6.87
CA LYS A 681 3.70 -24.84 7.49
C LYS A 681 3.08 -26.25 7.40
N GLU A 682 1.79 -26.39 7.71
CA GLU A 682 1.10 -27.68 7.64
C GLU A 682 0.98 -28.20 6.20
N ILE A 683 0.74 -27.32 5.21
CA ILE A 683 0.73 -27.68 3.79
C ILE A 683 2.10 -28.19 3.32
N GLN A 684 3.20 -27.51 3.72
CA GLN A 684 4.56 -27.92 3.34
C GLN A 684 4.96 -29.29 3.94
N ASN A 685 4.54 -29.54 5.19
CA ASN A 685 4.83 -30.78 5.92
C ASN A 685 3.88 -31.93 5.53
N SER A 686 2.75 -31.64 4.88
CA SER A 686 1.77 -32.62 4.46
C SER A 686 2.30 -33.57 3.37
N LYS A 687 1.77 -34.80 3.37
CA LYS A 687 1.93 -35.78 2.28
C LYS A 687 0.86 -35.62 1.18
N LEU A 688 -0.23 -34.92 1.47
CA LEU A 688 -1.34 -34.66 0.56
C LEU A 688 -1.26 -33.24 0.00
N SER A 689 -1.64 -33.06 -1.26
CA SER A 689 -1.79 -31.74 -1.87
C SER A 689 -3.08 -31.09 -1.38
N LEU A 690 -3.00 -30.17 -0.42
CA LEU A 690 -4.18 -29.58 0.25
C LEU A 690 -4.63 -28.27 -0.40
N LEU A 691 -5.93 -28.14 -0.67
CA LEU A 691 -6.60 -26.89 -1.00
C LEU A 691 -7.27 -26.32 0.25
N VAL A 692 -6.79 -25.17 0.72
CA VAL A 692 -7.38 -24.46 1.87
C VAL A 692 -8.03 -23.17 1.40
N LYS A 693 -9.33 -23.02 1.63
CA LYS A 693 -10.09 -21.82 1.31
C LYS A 693 -10.49 -21.06 2.56
N PHE A 694 -10.30 -19.75 2.60
CA PHE A 694 -10.88 -18.85 3.58
C PHE A 694 -12.05 -18.11 2.95
N ILE A 695 -13.25 -18.28 3.51
CA ILE A 695 -14.48 -17.71 3.00
C ILE A 695 -14.93 -16.58 3.91
N ILE A 696 -14.80 -15.36 3.41
CA ILE A 696 -15.07 -14.13 4.15
C ILE A 696 -16.43 -13.59 3.69
N GLN A 697 -17.30 -13.21 4.62
CA GLN A 697 -18.59 -12.66 4.25
C GLN A 697 -18.41 -11.33 3.49
N PRO A 698 -19.21 -11.04 2.43
CA PRO A 698 -19.03 -9.85 1.60
C PRO A 698 -19.04 -8.52 2.37
N ASN A 699 -19.71 -8.45 3.52
CA ASN A 699 -19.78 -7.28 4.39
C ASN A 699 -18.53 -7.09 5.29
N GLN A 700 -17.61 -8.06 5.36
CA GLN A 700 -16.40 -8.04 6.20
C GLN A 700 -15.16 -7.61 5.41
N GLN A 701 -15.18 -6.42 4.80
CA GLN A 701 -14.08 -5.92 3.96
C GLN A 701 -12.74 -5.84 4.71
N ASN A 702 -12.76 -5.33 5.94
CA ASN A 702 -11.57 -5.20 6.79
C ASN A 702 -10.88 -6.55 7.08
N VAL A 703 -11.66 -7.61 7.29
CA VAL A 703 -11.15 -8.96 7.50
C VAL A 703 -10.58 -9.51 6.19
N TYR A 704 -11.29 -9.33 5.07
CA TYR A 704 -10.83 -9.76 3.75
C TYR A 704 -9.49 -9.11 3.37
N ASP A 705 -9.35 -7.79 3.60
CA ASP A 705 -8.13 -7.04 3.30
C ASP A 705 -6.94 -7.53 4.13
N GLU A 706 -7.14 -7.82 5.42
CA GLU A 706 -6.07 -8.34 6.28
C GLU A 706 -5.66 -9.76 5.86
N PHE A 707 -6.62 -10.63 5.54
CA PHE A 707 -6.32 -11.94 4.96
C PHE A 707 -5.50 -11.82 3.67
N CYS A 708 -5.89 -10.94 2.74
CA CYS A 708 -5.17 -10.74 1.48
C CYS A 708 -3.75 -10.20 1.73
N LYS A 709 -3.61 -9.24 2.64
CA LYS A 709 -2.32 -8.67 3.03
C LYS A 709 -1.37 -9.71 3.60
N GLN A 710 -1.83 -10.55 4.54
CA GLN A 710 -1.01 -11.60 5.15
C GLN A 710 -0.73 -12.76 4.20
N LEU A 711 -1.65 -13.03 3.27
CA LEU A 711 -1.40 -14.01 2.22
C LEU A 711 -0.31 -13.51 1.27
N LEU A 712 -0.28 -12.23 0.90
CA LEU A 712 0.66 -11.69 -0.08
C LEU A 712 2.00 -11.23 0.49
N SER A 713 2.17 -11.18 1.82
CA SER A 713 3.47 -10.86 2.44
C SER A 713 4.48 -11.99 2.17
N SER A 714 5.62 -11.62 1.58
CA SER A 714 6.73 -12.52 1.24
C SER A 714 7.53 -12.90 2.48
N ASP A 715 7.62 -14.21 2.72
CA ASP A 715 8.36 -14.85 3.80
C ASP A 715 9.89 -14.82 3.58
N GLU A 716 10.63 -13.99 4.33
CA GLU A 716 12.11 -14.07 4.43
C GLU A 716 12.63 -14.53 5.81
N ASN A 717 11.79 -15.14 6.65
CA ASN A 717 12.19 -15.68 7.96
C ASN A 717 12.01 -17.21 8.09
N PHE A 718 12.18 -17.96 7.00
CA PHE A 718 11.87 -19.41 6.97
C PHE A 718 12.94 -20.36 7.53
N HIS A 719 14.03 -19.86 8.12
CA HIS A 719 15.05 -20.71 8.75
C HIS A 719 15.45 -20.22 10.14
N ALA A 720 14.60 -20.51 11.13
CA ALA A 720 15.06 -20.75 12.49
C ALA A 720 14.35 -22.00 13.01
N SER A 721 15.06 -23.12 12.97
CA SER A 721 14.71 -24.33 13.71
C SER A 721 14.54 -23.98 15.18
N ILE A 722 13.30 -24.04 15.68
CA ILE A 722 13.07 -24.16 17.11
C ILE A 722 12.57 -25.58 17.34
N ASP A 723 13.49 -26.45 17.74
CA ASP A 723 13.16 -27.72 18.37
C ASP A 723 12.34 -27.41 19.63
N TYR A 724 11.05 -27.70 19.60
CA TYR A 724 10.22 -27.69 20.80
C TYR A 724 9.93 -29.12 21.24
N GLN A 725 10.49 -29.47 22.40
CA GLN A 725 10.07 -30.64 23.16
C GLN A 725 8.62 -30.46 23.63
N LEU A 726 7.82 -31.51 23.44
CA LEU A 726 6.45 -31.61 23.96
C LEU A 726 6.42 -31.41 25.48
N PRO A 727 5.44 -30.66 26.03
CA PRO A 727 5.20 -30.59 27.46
C PRO A 727 4.96 -32.00 28.03
N SER A 728 5.60 -32.27 29.17
CA SER A 728 5.58 -33.56 29.89
C SER A 728 4.19 -34.03 30.31
N THR A 729 3.16 -33.19 30.22
CA THR A 729 1.77 -33.51 30.55
C THR A 729 1.04 -34.32 29.47
N TRP A 730 1.62 -34.51 28.28
CA TRP A 730 0.96 -35.17 27.13
C TRP A 730 1.47 -36.59 26.82
N GLN A 731 2.36 -37.14 27.66
CA GLN A 731 2.66 -38.58 27.66
C GLN A 731 1.69 -39.33 28.57
N LYS A 732 0.46 -39.58 28.11
CA LYS A 732 -0.36 -40.76 28.50
C LYS A 732 -1.68 -40.77 27.73
N ASN A 733 -1.71 -41.57 26.66
CA ASN A 733 -2.59 -42.72 26.52
C ASN A 733 -2.34 -43.30 25.12
N LYS A 734 -1.60 -44.42 25.10
CA LYS A 734 -1.49 -45.30 23.95
C LYS A 734 -2.78 -46.11 23.78
#